data_AF-A0A8J7BWX1-F1
#
_entry.id   AF-A0A8J7BWX1-F1
#
_cell.length_a   1.000
_cell.length_b   1.000
_cell.length_c   1.000
_cell.angle_alpha   90.00
_cell.angle_beta   90.00
_cell.angle_gamma   90.00
#
_symmetry.space_group_name_H-M   'P 1'
#
loop_
_entity.id
_entity.type
_entity.pdbx_description
1 polymer ?
#
loop_
_entity_poly.entity_id
_entity_poly.type
_entity_poly.pdbx_seq_one_letter_code
_entity_poly.pdbx_strand_id
1 'polypeptide(L)'
;MATTNSIRFSQFNASLNRNFEGQLVTDLSTPDNTQAKTVAEIIQRNNPDVLLINEFDYVEADPLLPVQLFQQNYLAVSQNGATPVEYPYVYIAPSNTGVASGFDLDNNGVVVTTPGAPGYGEDAFGFGNFPGQFGMLLLSKYPIDTENVRTFQNFLWKDMPDSLLPTVALPGAETPWYSLEEQAALRLSSKSHWDVPILVNGETIHALVSHPTPPTFDGAEDRNGKRNYDEIRFWSDYITPGQGDYIYDDNGKQGSLATGSRFVIMGDQNADPLDGDSFNNAIRQLLLNPYINTNSIPSSPGGPQQAVLQGGANLNHRGNPAFDTADFADTAPGNLRVDYVLPSADLKILDSAVFWPENTDPLFPLVGTFNPSLPGGFPSSDHRLLRVDLQIGSTEAGNTIPRVDFQGETIFPTGFIPEGAAGTVNGLQTQVGGLSGVAYDAANNVFYAISDDRSQFAPARFYTFTTNPATIASSGVTFTNVTTLKDANGNEFSLNSLDPEGIALTNNGTVFISSEGEANPAVGRVTNPFINEFSLTTGEQLRSLPVPRKFLPVVQDTNGNGIVDAGDTQVSGIRNNLAFESLTISPDQKTLYTATENALFQDGAIATLTNGSPSRILQYNLTSGQPEKEYLYITDPVAATPTSGTGDNGLVDLLAIDNRGTLLSVERSFSAGVGNTIKIYEVSLQGATDISFYDSLSTEQAAIQPVEKRLLLNLNSLNLPNGTDNIEGIAFGPQLPNGNQSIVLVSDNNFNQTQFTQILALGAEVVPTAAPRVETRPDLFNDPNLPRDEQADADDPAIYVNATNSEQSLVLTVAKNAGLRVYDLSGNLLQEINPGNIRYNNIDLQYNFELGGTHTDIAVATDRNNDKLVIFKINPNPSTPGQYLEDITDSSIGTLFQSAPFEQPYSASSRSAYGVALYRSPITNDYYVFANRRETGDVGQYKLIDTGNGTIGIERVREFTVPTTAGRDAQLEGMVADQELGFLYIGQEDVGIWKFQAEPNGGTTGTLIDKVKDLGGTYLEEDVEGLTIYYGKDGTGYLLTSSQGNNTFVAYTREGNNDFIGRFAVGNNGPIDSVQESDGADVINVPLGSNFPFGLFVTQDGDNLPARIVDGENVNTNFKLVPWENIANLFPNPLAIDTTSYNPRNPVALGSNSLGSNNLPQPFEVTPPLLGDFNYNDVIA
;
A
#
# COMPACT_ATOMS: atom_id res chain seq x y z
N MET A 1 -5.13 0.05 -31.85
CA MET A 1 -3.94 0.65 -31.22
C MET A 1 -3.45 -0.36 -30.19
N ALA A 2 -2.14 -0.58 -30.07
CA ALA A 2 -1.65 -1.30 -28.89
C ALA A 2 -2.06 -0.45 -27.68
N THR A 3 -2.98 -0.95 -26.86
CA THR A 3 -3.37 -0.30 -25.61
C THR A 3 -2.15 -0.38 -24.71
N THR A 4 -1.38 0.70 -24.66
CA THR A 4 -0.34 0.84 -23.66
C THR A 4 -1.05 1.11 -22.34
N ASN A 5 -0.82 0.28 -21.33
CA ASN A 5 -1.33 0.50 -19.97
C ASN A 5 -0.56 1.60 -19.22
N SER A 6 0.36 2.31 -19.90
CA SER A 6 1.11 3.44 -19.34
C SER A 6 0.49 4.75 -19.82
N ILE A 7 0.27 5.68 -18.88
CA ILE A 7 -0.32 7.00 -19.12
C ILE A 7 0.55 8.06 -18.47
N ARG A 8 0.92 9.08 -19.25
CA ARG A 8 1.70 10.21 -18.76
C ARG A 8 0.80 11.36 -18.30
N PHE A 9 0.79 11.62 -17.01
CA PHE A 9 0.23 12.84 -16.43
C PHE A 9 1.32 13.90 -16.32
N SER A 10 1.01 15.14 -16.64
CA SER A 10 1.96 16.24 -16.55
C SER A 10 1.30 17.53 -16.11
N GLN A 11 2.07 18.34 -15.40
CA GLN A 11 1.71 19.70 -15.03
C GLN A 11 2.78 20.64 -15.58
N PHE A 12 2.35 21.81 -16.05
CA PHE A 12 3.25 22.88 -16.44
C PHE A 12 2.61 24.25 -16.16
N ASN A 13 3.07 24.97 -15.14
CA ASN A 13 2.84 26.41 -15.08
C ASN A 13 3.65 27.05 -16.22
N ALA A 14 2.96 27.42 -17.29
CA ALA A 14 3.59 27.83 -18.54
C ALA A 14 3.77 29.35 -18.65
N SER A 15 3.35 30.13 -17.64
CA SER A 15 3.39 31.60 -17.68
C SER A 15 2.79 32.18 -18.98
N LEU A 16 1.71 31.55 -19.48
CA LEU A 16 0.97 31.97 -20.67
C LEU A 16 -0.18 32.94 -20.28
N ASN A 17 0.05 33.74 -19.24
CA ASN A 17 -0.81 34.83 -18.80
C ASN A 17 -0.29 36.16 -19.38
N ARG A 18 -1.14 37.19 -19.42
CA ARG A 18 -0.76 38.52 -19.90
C ARG A 18 -1.23 39.61 -18.96
N ASN A 19 -0.65 40.80 -19.10
CA ASN A 19 -1.00 41.97 -18.29
C ASN A 19 -2.31 42.65 -18.73
N PHE A 20 -2.78 42.35 -19.95
CA PHE A 20 -3.97 42.95 -20.53
C PHE A 20 -4.93 41.88 -21.05
N GLU A 21 -6.22 42.07 -20.80
CA GLU A 21 -7.29 41.20 -21.27
C GLU A 21 -7.23 41.02 -22.80
N GLY A 22 -7.35 39.78 -23.27
CA GLY A 22 -7.31 39.43 -24.70
C GLY A 22 -5.92 39.48 -25.36
N GLN A 23 -4.87 39.86 -24.63
CA GLN A 23 -3.51 39.85 -25.19
C GLN A 23 -3.02 38.43 -25.48
N LEU A 24 -3.38 37.43 -24.67
CA LEU A 24 -3.00 36.04 -24.94
C LEU A 24 -3.55 35.56 -26.29
N VAL A 25 -4.82 35.86 -26.58
CA VAL A 25 -5.45 35.55 -27.89
C VAL A 25 -4.67 36.23 -29.02
N THR A 26 -4.26 37.49 -28.84
CA THR A 26 -3.46 38.22 -29.84
C THR A 26 -2.12 37.53 -30.09
N ASP A 27 -1.40 37.17 -29.02
CA ASP A 27 -0.09 36.51 -29.11
C ASP A 27 -0.17 35.11 -29.73
N LEU A 28 -1.23 34.36 -29.43
CA LEU A 28 -1.44 33.02 -29.97
C LEU A 28 -2.02 33.02 -31.40
N SER A 29 -2.53 34.15 -31.88
CA SER A 29 -3.15 34.26 -33.21
C SER A 29 -2.18 34.09 -34.39
N THR A 30 -0.88 34.30 -34.15
CA THR A 30 0.19 34.02 -35.10
C THR A 30 1.09 32.92 -34.55
N PRO A 31 1.88 32.24 -35.39
CA PRO A 31 2.84 31.24 -34.93
C PRO A 31 4.21 31.87 -34.60
N ASP A 32 4.27 33.12 -34.15
CA ASP A 32 5.54 33.86 -34.00
C ASP A 32 5.91 34.20 -32.55
N ASN A 33 5.03 33.98 -31.58
CA ASN A 33 5.34 34.23 -30.17
C ASN A 33 6.45 33.28 -29.70
N THR A 34 7.57 33.84 -29.24
CA THR A 34 8.76 33.07 -28.88
C THR A 34 8.52 32.19 -27.66
N GLN A 35 7.90 32.72 -26.60
CA GLN A 35 7.58 31.96 -25.38
C GLN A 35 6.67 30.78 -25.69
N ALA A 36 5.59 31.00 -26.45
CA ALA A 36 4.65 29.94 -26.82
C ALA A 36 5.30 28.85 -27.68
N LYS A 37 6.28 29.17 -28.55
CA LYS A 37 7.09 28.15 -29.25
C LYS A 37 7.92 27.32 -28.28
N THR A 38 8.60 27.96 -27.33
CA THR A 38 9.42 27.28 -26.33
C THR A 38 8.56 26.34 -25.47
N VAL A 39 7.43 26.82 -24.97
CA VAL A 39 6.46 26.03 -24.20
C VAL A 39 5.96 24.83 -25.02
N ALA A 40 5.55 25.07 -26.28
CA ALA A 40 5.08 23.99 -27.15
C ALA A 40 6.17 22.96 -27.46
N GLU A 41 7.43 23.37 -27.62
CA GLU A 41 8.53 22.44 -27.82
C GLU A 41 8.74 21.52 -26.60
N ILE A 42 8.70 22.09 -25.39
CA ILE A 42 8.81 21.31 -24.15
C ILE A 42 7.67 20.29 -24.07
N ILE A 43 6.43 20.70 -24.35
CA ILE A 43 5.27 19.81 -24.36
C ILE A 43 5.42 18.71 -25.43
N GLN A 44 5.86 19.04 -26.64
CA GLN A 44 6.07 18.08 -27.73
C GLN A 44 7.14 17.04 -27.41
N ARG A 45 8.22 17.43 -26.73
CA ARG A 45 9.31 16.53 -26.32
C ARG A 45 8.90 15.61 -25.17
N ASN A 46 8.02 16.07 -24.28
CA ASN A 46 7.50 15.28 -23.18
C ASN A 46 6.26 14.47 -23.55
N ASN A 47 5.53 14.86 -24.60
CA ASN A 47 4.32 14.20 -25.11
C ASN A 47 3.31 13.74 -24.03
N PRO A 48 2.85 14.62 -23.10
CA PRO A 48 1.88 14.24 -22.07
C PRO A 48 0.61 13.64 -22.66
N ASP A 49 -0.02 12.71 -21.96
CA ASP A 49 -1.35 12.20 -22.32
C ASP A 49 -2.47 13.01 -21.68
N VAL A 50 -2.25 13.42 -20.43
CA VAL A 50 -3.06 14.39 -19.70
C VAL A 50 -2.14 15.52 -19.25
N LEU A 51 -2.45 16.76 -19.61
CA LEU A 51 -1.63 17.93 -19.32
C LEU A 51 -2.48 19.02 -18.65
N LEU A 52 -2.10 19.40 -17.44
CA LEU A 52 -2.56 20.65 -16.81
C LEU A 52 -1.59 21.78 -17.15
N ILE A 53 -2.11 22.86 -17.70
CA ILE A 53 -1.39 24.12 -17.88
C ILE A 53 -1.94 25.14 -16.87
N ASN A 54 -1.10 25.56 -15.93
CA ASN A 54 -1.41 26.71 -15.07
C ASN A 54 -0.95 28.01 -15.75
N GLU A 55 -1.55 29.12 -15.34
CA GLU A 55 -1.35 30.45 -15.92
C GLU A 55 -1.67 30.53 -17.41
N PHE A 56 -2.85 30.05 -17.78
CA PHE A 56 -3.43 30.21 -19.11
C PHE A 56 -4.67 31.10 -19.01
N ASP A 57 -4.61 32.32 -19.56
CA ASP A 57 -5.71 33.30 -19.40
C ASP A 57 -7.04 32.75 -19.95
N TYR A 58 -8.09 32.87 -19.13
CA TYR A 58 -9.48 32.56 -19.49
C TYR A 58 -10.15 33.74 -20.18
N VAL A 59 -10.89 33.48 -21.25
CA VAL A 59 -11.61 34.52 -22.02
C VAL A 59 -13.11 34.21 -21.99
N GLU A 60 -13.87 34.93 -21.16
CA GLU A 60 -15.30 34.66 -20.94
C GLU A 60 -16.14 34.69 -22.24
N ALA A 61 -15.82 35.62 -23.15
CA ALA A 61 -16.58 35.78 -24.39
C ALA A 61 -16.44 34.58 -25.35
N ASP A 62 -15.28 33.91 -25.35
CA ASP A 62 -15.01 32.70 -26.14
C ASP A 62 -13.89 31.87 -25.47
N PRO A 63 -14.23 31.00 -24.51
CA PRO A 63 -13.24 30.30 -23.69
C PRO A 63 -12.32 29.37 -24.49
N LEU A 64 -12.80 28.84 -25.62
CA LEU A 64 -12.05 27.87 -26.42
C LEU A 64 -11.11 28.53 -27.44
N LEU A 65 -11.30 29.80 -27.78
CA LEU A 65 -10.49 30.51 -28.77
C LEU A 65 -8.98 30.47 -28.48
N PRO A 66 -8.47 30.90 -27.29
CA PRO A 66 -7.04 30.84 -27.01
C PRO A 66 -6.50 29.39 -27.05
N VAL A 67 -7.29 28.42 -26.60
CA VAL A 67 -6.92 26.99 -26.64
C VAL A 67 -6.76 26.50 -28.08
N GLN A 68 -7.72 26.81 -28.95
CA GLN A 68 -7.68 26.44 -30.36
C GLN A 68 -6.47 27.07 -31.07
N LEU A 69 -6.18 28.34 -30.79
CA LEU A 69 -5.01 29.03 -31.36
C LEU A 69 -3.70 28.40 -30.88
N PHE A 70 -3.57 28.07 -29.59
CA PHE A 70 -2.40 27.39 -29.06
C PHE A 70 -2.20 26.01 -29.70
N GLN A 71 -3.27 25.22 -29.81
CA GLN A 71 -3.21 23.90 -30.46
C GLN A 71 -2.81 24.03 -31.94
N GLN A 72 -3.46 24.90 -32.71
CA GLN A 72 -3.28 24.99 -34.16
C GLN A 72 -1.94 25.60 -34.57
N ASN A 73 -1.49 26.67 -33.89
CA ASN A 73 -0.30 27.41 -34.29
C ASN A 73 0.98 26.90 -33.64
N TYR A 74 0.89 26.16 -32.52
CA TYR A 74 2.06 25.77 -31.73
C TYR A 74 2.12 24.27 -31.45
N LEU A 75 1.11 23.65 -30.81
CA LEU A 75 1.20 22.22 -30.44
C LEU A 75 1.13 21.26 -31.64
N ALA A 76 0.28 21.56 -32.61
CA ALA A 76 0.14 20.79 -33.86
C ALA A 76 1.23 21.13 -34.91
N VAL A 77 2.15 22.05 -34.59
CA VAL A 77 3.25 22.49 -35.47
C VAL A 77 4.58 22.10 -34.84
N SER A 78 5.40 21.35 -35.56
CA SER A 78 6.71 20.90 -35.04
C SER A 78 7.60 22.08 -34.66
N GLN A 79 8.06 22.11 -33.40
CA GLN A 79 9.05 23.05 -32.91
C GLN A 79 10.43 22.39 -32.93
N ASN A 80 11.37 22.91 -33.72
CA ASN A 80 12.75 22.43 -33.81
C ASN A 80 12.90 20.90 -33.99
N GLY A 81 11.99 20.30 -34.77
CA GLY A 81 12.01 18.85 -35.07
C GLY A 81 11.35 17.96 -34.01
N ALA A 82 10.78 18.54 -32.94
CA ALA A 82 9.94 17.80 -31.99
C ALA A 82 8.62 17.36 -32.65
N THR A 83 8.09 16.22 -32.23
CA THR A 83 6.87 15.64 -32.82
C THR A 83 5.66 16.44 -32.38
N PRO A 84 4.80 16.93 -33.30
CA PRO A 84 3.55 17.59 -32.93
C PRO A 84 2.67 16.74 -32.02
N VAL A 85 1.89 17.42 -31.17
CA VAL A 85 0.96 16.79 -30.22
C VAL A 85 -0.44 17.38 -30.41
N GLU A 86 -1.46 16.52 -30.27
CA GLU A 86 -2.86 16.89 -30.44
C GLU A 86 -3.67 16.41 -29.23
N TYR A 87 -4.56 17.26 -28.73
CA TYR A 87 -5.42 16.97 -27.57
C TYR A 87 -6.89 17.11 -27.97
N PRO A 88 -7.57 16.01 -28.35
CA PRO A 88 -8.96 16.03 -28.78
C PRO A 88 -9.95 16.41 -27.68
N TYR A 89 -9.58 16.26 -26.41
CA TYR A 89 -10.43 16.59 -25.27
C TYR A 89 -9.82 17.73 -24.47
N VAL A 90 -10.64 18.72 -24.15
CA VAL A 90 -10.25 19.98 -23.52
C VAL A 90 -11.24 20.30 -22.41
N TYR A 91 -10.73 20.71 -21.27
CA TYR A 91 -11.52 21.34 -20.21
C TYR A 91 -10.91 22.68 -19.81
N ILE A 92 -11.73 23.73 -19.84
CA ILE A 92 -11.38 25.09 -19.44
C ILE A 92 -12.62 25.74 -18.82
N ALA A 93 -12.44 26.39 -17.66
CA ALA A 93 -13.54 26.99 -16.90
C ALA A 93 -13.10 28.32 -16.26
N PRO A 94 -14.06 29.15 -15.79
CA PRO A 94 -13.76 30.42 -15.12
C PRO A 94 -12.85 30.27 -13.88
N SER A 95 -12.15 31.35 -13.54
CA SER A 95 -11.27 31.47 -12.36
C SER A 95 -11.69 32.67 -11.50
N ASN A 96 -11.39 32.64 -10.20
CA ASN A 96 -11.63 33.76 -9.27
C ASN A 96 -10.65 34.93 -9.44
N THR A 97 -9.55 34.70 -10.15
CA THR A 97 -8.55 35.71 -10.43
C THR A 97 -9.11 36.89 -11.22
N GLY A 98 -8.90 38.08 -10.66
CA GLY A 98 -9.36 39.34 -11.24
C GLY A 98 -10.89 39.48 -11.30
N VAL A 99 -11.68 38.65 -10.61
CA VAL A 99 -13.12 38.86 -10.44
C VAL A 99 -13.34 39.80 -9.25
N ALA A 100 -13.89 40.99 -9.50
CA ALA A 100 -14.11 41.98 -8.45
C ALA A 100 -15.01 41.45 -7.32
N SER A 101 -14.56 41.55 -6.06
CA SER A 101 -15.33 41.10 -4.90
C SER A 101 -16.42 42.10 -4.48
N GLY A 102 -16.18 43.39 -4.75
CA GLY A 102 -16.99 44.50 -4.25
C GLY A 102 -16.62 44.97 -2.83
N PHE A 103 -15.55 44.43 -2.25
CA PHE A 103 -15.06 44.72 -0.90
C PHE A 103 -13.60 45.23 -0.92
N ASP A 104 -13.15 45.80 0.20
CA ASP A 104 -11.78 46.31 0.44
C ASP A 104 -10.98 45.21 1.13
N LEU A 105 -10.47 44.24 0.36
CA LEU A 105 -9.93 42.99 0.91
C LEU A 105 -8.51 43.15 1.47
N ASP A 106 -7.80 44.21 1.09
CA ASP A 106 -6.49 44.58 1.62
C ASP A 106 -6.55 45.64 2.74
N ASN A 107 -7.76 46.10 3.11
CA ASN A 107 -8.01 47.09 4.15
C ASN A 107 -7.27 48.43 3.93
N ASN A 108 -7.05 48.84 2.68
CA ASN A 108 -6.37 50.10 2.35
C ASN A 108 -7.31 51.33 2.43
N GLY A 109 -8.62 51.10 2.61
CA GLY A 109 -9.67 52.11 2.72
C GLY A 109 -10.39 52.44 1.40
N VAL A 110 -10.11 51.72 0.31
CA VAL A 110 -10.65 51.97 -1.03
C VAL A 110 -11.04 50.67 -1.71
N VAL A 111 -12.32 50.54 -2.08
CA VAL A 111 -12.80 49.43 -2.93
C VAL A 111 -12.56 49.75 -4.42
N VAL A 112 -11.85 48.88 -5.13
CA VAL A 112 -11.52 49.02 -6.55
C VAL A 112 -12.16 47.89 -7.38
N THR A 113 -13.18 48.23 -8.18
CA THR A 113 -13.92 47.24 -9.01
C THR A 113 -13.72 47.42 -10.52
N THR A 114 -12.79 48.26 -10.95
CA THR A 114 -12.54 48.52 -12.39
C THR A 114 -11.26 47.81 -12.85
N PRO A 115 -11.34 46.83 -13.78
CA PRO A 115 -10.17 46.12 -14.30
C PRO A 115 -9.05 47.07 -14.77
N GLY A 116 -7.82 46.73 -14.42
CA GLY A 116 -6.61 47.51 -14.74
C GLY A 116 -6.39 48.80 -13.95
N ALA A 117 -7.30 49.18 -13.04
CA ALA A 117 -7.05 50.29 -12.11
C ALA A 117 -6.03 49.90 -11.01
N PRO A 118 -5.19 50.82 -10.51
CA PRO A 118 -4.31 50.54 -9.38
C PRO A 118 -5.13 50.05 -8.17
N GLY A 119 -4.71 48.93 -7.57
CA GLY A 119 -5.42 48.28 -6.46
C GLY A 119 -6.49 47.27 -6.87
N TYR A 120 -6.85 47.16 -8.16
CA TYR A 120 -7.91 46.24 -8.61
C TYR A 120 -7.67 44.77 -8.22
N GLY A 121 -6.44 44.29 -8.37
CA GLY A 121 -6.09 42.92 -8.03
C GLY A 121 -6.17 42.62 -6.53
N GLU A 122 -5.93 43.62 -5.68
CA GLU A 122 -5.96 43.46 -4.22
C GLU A 122 -7.40 43.25 -3.69
N ASP A 123 -8.40 43.77 -4.41
CA ASP A 123 -9.84 43.68 -4.06
C ASP A 123 -10.60 42.60 -4.86
N ALA A 124 -9.92 41.86 -5.72
CA ALA A 124 -10.51 40.74 -6.43
C ALA A 124 -10.60 39.49 -5.53
N PHE A 125 -11.51 38.55 -5.82
CA PHE A 125 -11.61 37.29 -5.06
C PHE A 125 -10.30 36.47 -5.09
N GLY A 126 -9.53 36.58 -6.16
CA GLY A 126 -8.12 36.25 -6.22
C GLY A 126 -7.37 37.29 -7.06
N PHE A 127 -6.09 37.49 -6.78
CA PHE A 127 -5.33 38.55 -7.43
C PHE A 127 -5.30 38.39 -8.96
N GLY A 128 -5.62 39.47 -9.67
CA GLY A 128 -5.56 39.54 -11.13
C GLY A 128 -6.01 40.92 -11.62
N ASN A 129 -5.42 41.40 -12.72
CA ASN A 129 -5.69 42.71 -13.30
C ASN A 129 -6.98 42.77 -14.12
N PHE A 130 -7.51 41.61 -14.51
CA PHE A 130 -8.78 41.44 -15.22
C PHE A 130 -9.34 40.03 -14.96
N PRO A 131 -10.67 39.81 -15.08
CA PRO A 131 -11.28 38.50 -14.87
C PRO A 131 -10.69 37.43 -15.79
N GLY A 132 -10.20 36.34 -15.21
CA GLY A 132 -9.66 35.20 -15.95
C GLY A 132 -8.14 35.22 -16.17
N GLN A 133 -7.43 36.27 -15.76
CA GLN A 133 -5.96 36.27 -15.77
C GLN A 133 -5.42 35.10 -14.93
N PHE A 134 -4.31 34.45 -15.30
CA PHE A 134 -3.74 33.31 -14.54
C PHE A 134 -4.65 32.07 -14.43
N GLY A 135 -5.56 31.89 -15.39
CA GLY A 135 -6.47 30.74 -15.43
C GLY A 135 -5.76 29.39 -15.61
N MET A 136 -6.54 28.34 -15.83
CA MET A 136 -6.05 26.98 -16.00
C MET A 136 -6.62 26.34 -17.26
N LEU A 137 -5.91 25.37 -17.82
CA LEU A 137 -6.32 24.60 -18.99
C LEU A 137 -5.93 23.13 -18.81
N LEU A 138 -6.90 22.22 -18.92
CA LEU A 138 -6.66 20.78 -18.96
C LEU A 138 -6.80 20.25 -20.39
N LEU A 139 -5.77 19.57 -20.88
CA LEU A 139 -5.72 18.93 -22.20
C LEU A 139 -5.58 17.43 -22.02
N SER A 140 -6.35 16.64 -22.77
CA SER A 140 -6.32 15.17 -22.67
C SER A 140 -6.41 14.50 -24.03
N LYS A 141 -5.63 13.43 -24.20
CA LYS A 141 -5.77 12.46 -25.30
C LYS A 141 -6.92 11.47 -25.07
N TYR A 142 -7.39 11.37 -23.83
CA TYR A 142 -8.46 10.48 -23.38
C TYR A 142 -9.76 11.26 -23.11
N PRO A 143 -10.94 10.65 -23.34
CA PRO A 143 -12.22 11.31 -23.08
C PRO A 143 -12.33 11.86 -21.66
N ILE A 144 -12.87 13.07 -21.54
CA ILE A 144 -13.27 13.69 -20.27
C ILE A 144 -14.76 13.43 -20.09
N ASP A 145 -15.16 12.90 -18.94
CA ASP A 145 -16.56 12.75 -18.56
C ASP A 145 -17.12 14.10 -18.07
N THR A 146 -17.51 14.95 -19.02
CA THR A 146 -17.97 16.31 -18.75
C THR A 146 -19.26 16.38 -17.93
N GLU A 147 -20.06 15.31 -17.87
CA GLU A 147 -21.31 15.28 -17.10
C GLU A 147 -21.04 15.18 -15.59
N ASN A 148 -19.91 14.55 -15.22
CA ASN A 148 -19.53 14.31 -13.82
C ASN A 148 -18.39 15.22 -13.32
N VAL A 149 -18.00 16.24 -14.09
CA VAL A 149 -17.05 17.26 -13.62
C VAL A 149 -17.64 18.07 -12.47
N ARG A 150 -16.84 18.27 -11.42
CA ARG A 150 -17.18 19.16 -10.29
C ARG A 150 -16.21 20.34 -10.26
N THR A 151 -16.74 21.53 -10.04
CA THR A 151 -15.93 22.75 -9.83
C THR A 151 -16.25 23.34 -8.47
N PHE A 152 -15.23 23.89 -7.81
CA PHE A 152 -15.35 24.46 -6.47
C PHE A 152 -14.89 25.92 -6.47
N GLN A 153 -15.25 26.66 -7.53
CA GLN A 153 -14.88 28.05 -7.68
C GLN A 153 -15.53 28.90 -6.57
N ASN A 154 -16.79 28.64 -6.24
CA ASN A 154 -17.60 29.46 -5.34
C ASN A 154 -17.67 28.92 -3.91
N PHE A 155 -16.93 27.84 -3.58
CA PHE A 155 -16.85 27.32 -2.22
C PHE A 155 -16.28 28.41 -1.29
N LEU A 156 -16.98 28.70 -0.19
CA LEU A 156 -16.63 29.82 0.70
C LEU A 156 -15.59 29.39 1.73
N TRP A 157 -14.61 30.26 2.01
CA TRP A 157 -13.54 29.95 2.96
C TRP A 157 -14.10 29.71 4.38
N LYS A 158 -15.12 30.49 4.78
CA LYS A 158 -15.76 30.35 6.10
C LYS A 158 -16.52 29.02 6.30
N ASP A 159 -16.85 28.31 5.22
CA ASP A 159 -17.63 27.06 5.30
C ASP A 159 -16.73 25.84 5.53
N MET A 160 -15.42 26.03 5.47
CA MET A 160 -14.44 25.05 5.89
C MET A 160 -14.37 24.96 7.43
N PRO A 161 -14.51 23.75 8.01
CA PRO A 161 -14.35 23.55 9.44
C PRO A 161 -12.95 24.00 9.92
N ASP A 162 -12.94 24.80 10.98
CA ASP A 162 -11.73 25.38 11.57
C ASP A 162 -10.85 26.13 10.55
N SER A 163 -11.47 26.80 9.57
CA SER A 163 -10.77 27.61 8.56
C SER A 163 -9.78 28.59 9.19
N LEU A 164 -8.64 28.81 8.55
CA LEU A 164 -7.60 29.74 8.97
C LEU A 164 -7.88 31.20 8.56
N LEU A 165 -9.15 31.59 8.42
CA LEU A 165 -9.55 32.98 8.15
C LEU A 165 -8.80 33.95 9.10
N PRO A 166 -8.04 34.95 8.58
CA PRO A 166 -7.19 35.78 9.42
C PRO A 166 -7.96 36.59 10.48
N THR A 167 -7.53 36.46 11.72
CA THR A 167 -8.17 37.10 12.90
C THR A 167 -7.52 38.40 13.35
N VAL A 168 -6.44 38.84 12.69
CA VAL A 168 -5.60 39.96 13.12
C VAL A 168 -5.69 41.08 12.09
N ALA A 169 -6.38 42.17 12.41
CA ALA A 169 -6.36 43.39 11.59
C ALA A 169 -4.98 44.12 11.61
N LEU A 170 -4.23 44.02 12.74
CA LEU A 170 -2.87 44.55 12.99
C LEU A 170 -2.26 43.82 14.20
N PRO A 171 -0.91 43.74 14.36
CA PRO A 171 -0.29 43.08 15.52
C PRO A 171 -0.83 43.61 16.86
N GLY A 172 -1.59 42.76 17.58
CA GLY A 172 -2.22 43.08 18.87
C GLY A 172 -3.72 43.41 18.84
N ALA A 173 -4.39 43.33 17.69
CA ALA A 173 -5.85 43.47 17.59
C ALA A 173 -6.56 42.10 17.64
N GLU A 174 -7.64 41.99 18.44
CA GLU A 174 -8.55 40.82 18.45
C GLU A 174 -9.66 40.93 17.38
N THR A 175 -9.56 41.90 16.46
CA THR A 175 -10.59 42.16 15.44
C THR A 175 -10.24 41.41 14.15
N PRO A 176 -11.15 40.58 13.60
CA PRO A 176 -10.93 39.87 12.34
C PRO A 176 -10.49 40.77 11.19
N TRP A 177 -9.65 40.25 10.28
CA TRP A 177 -9.21 40.97 9.09
C TRP A 177 -10.36 41.24 8.12
N TYR A 178 -11.19 40.22 7.88
CA TYR A 178 -12.40 40.31 7.08
C TYR A 178 -13.62 40.51 7.97
N SER A 179 -14.49 41.44 7.60
CA SER A 179 -15.83 41.63 8.17
C SER A 179 -16.75 40.42 7.92
N LEU A 180 -17.89 40.35 8.63
CA LEU A 180 -18.86 39.27 8.43
C LEU A 180 -19.47 39.25 7.02
N GLU A 181 -19.59 40.42 6.37
CA GLU A 181 -20.09 40.53 5.01
C GLU A 181 -19.06 40.02 4.00
N GLU A 182 -17.78 40.35 4.21
CA GLU A 182 -16.67 39.83 3.40
C GLU A 182 -16.51 38.31 3.57
N GLN A 183 -16.55 37.80 4.80
CA GLN A 183 -16.50 36.35 5.06
C GLN A 183 -17.66 35.60 4.39
N ALA A 184 -18.83 36.23 4.27
CA ALA A 184 -19.99 35.65 3.60
C ALA A 184 -19.85 35.58 2.06
N ALA A 185 -18.88 36.30 1.49
CA ALA A 185 -18.64 36.35 0.05
C ALA A 185 -17.29 35.74 -0.37
N LEU A 186 -16.29 35.73 0.51
CA LEU A 186 -14.92 35.34 0.19
C LEU A 186 -14.82 33.84 -0.08
N ARG A 187 -14.39 33.52 -1.30
CA ARG A 187 -14.20 32.16 -1.81
C ARG A 187 -12.88 31.59 -1.32
N LEU A 188 -12.82 30.30 -1.02
CA LEU A 188 -11.57 29.62 -0.65
C LEU A 188 -10.58 29.66 -1.82
N SER A 189 -10.97 29.12 -2.97
CA SER A 189 -10.14 29.11 -4.17
C SER A 189 -9.77 30.53 -4.62
N SER A 190 -8.49 30.83 -4.76
CA SER A 190 -7.97 32.07 -5.36
C SER A 190 -8.04 32.04 -6.88
N LYS A 191 -7.81 30.86 -7.48
CA LYS A 191 -8.08 30.57 -8.90
C LYS A 191 -9.31 29.66 -9.04
N SER A 192 -9.13 28.35 -8.90
CA SER A 192 -10.20 27.35 -8.82
C SER A 192 -9.65 25.98 -8.39
N HIS A 193 -10.55 25.11 -7.95
CA HIS A 193 -10.34 23.66 -7.80
C HIS A 193 -11.30 22.94 -8.74
N TRP A 194 -10.83 21.95 -9.50
CA TRP A 194 -11.66 21.11 -10.39
C TRP A 194 -11.39 19.62 -10.15
N ASP A 195 -12.46 18.84 -10.06
CA ASP A 195 -12.41 17.38 -10.16
C ASP A 195 -12.91 16.98 -11.55
N VAL A 196 -11.99 16.51 -12.40
CA VAL A 196 -12.25 16.19 -13.81
C VAL A 196 -12.04 14.70 -14.07
N PRO A 197 -13.10 13.89 -14.20
CA PRO A 197 -12.96 12.46 -14.47
C PRO A 197 -12.50 12.19 -15.91
N ILE A 198 -11.45 11.38 -16.06
CA ILE A 198 -10.84 10.99 -17.34
C ILE A 198 -11.05 9.49 -17.54
N LEU A 199 -11.60 9.11 -18.70
CA LEU A 199 -11.90 7.72 -19.04
C LEU A 199 -10.72 7.08 -19.76
N VAL A 200 -10.01 6.18 -19.08
CA VAL A 200 -8.81 5.51 -19.59
C VAL A 200 -9.01 4.00 -19.55
N ASN A 201 -8.97 3.33 -20.70
CA ASN A 201 -9.04 1.87 -20.81
C ASN A 201 -10.24 1.21 -20.08
N GLY A 202 -11.36 1.91 -19.94
CA GLY A 202 -12.56 1.42 -19.24
C GLY A 202 -12.60 1.74 -17.75
N GLU A 203 -11.58 2.40 -17.22
CA GLU A 203 -11.52 2.91 -15.85
C GLU A 203 -11.66 4.44 -15.82
N THR A 204 -12.04 4.97 -14.66
CA THR A 204 -12.11 6.41 -14.41
C THR A 204 -10.96 6.83 -13.51
N ILE A 205 -10.20 7.85 -13.94
CA ILE A 205 -9.15 8.49 -13.16
C ILE A 205 -9.51 9.97 -13.01
N HIS A 206 -9.66 10.43 -11.78
CA HIS A 206 -9.98 11.83 -11.49
C HIS A 206 -8.73 12.70 -11.56
N ALA A 207 -8.69 13.67 -12.47
CA ALA A 207 -7.70 14.74 -12.44
C ALA A 207 -8.18 15.83 -11.46
N LEU A 208 -7.59 15.87 -10.27
CA LEU A 208 -7.90 16.85 -9.23
C LEU A 208 -6.93 18.04 -9.39
N VAL A 209 -7.39 19.12 -10.02
CA VAL A 209 -6.50 20.19 -10.47
C VAL A 209 -6.77 21.51 -9.78
N SER A 210 -5.69 22.18 -9.36
CA SER A 210 -5.76 23.48 -8.67
C SER A 210 -4.58 24.38 -9.02
N HIS A 211 -4.72 25.64 -8.66
CA HIS A 211 -3.65 26.63 -8.61
C HIS A 211 -3.89 27.52 -7.39
N PRO A 212 -3.48 27.11 -6.19
CA PRO A 212 -3.58 27.91 -4.97
C PRO A 212 -2.88 29.27 -5.07
N THR A 213 -3.11 30.13 -4.08
CA THR A 213 -2.42 31.42 -3.99
C THR A 213 -0.96 31.22 -3.60
N PRO A 214 -0.01 32.00 -4.16
CA PRO A 214 1.34 32.10 -3.60
C PRO A 214 1.28 32.55 -2.14
N PRO A 215 2.02 31.94 -1.19
CA PRO A 215 1.93 32.22 0.24
C PRO A 215 2.69 33.50 0.66
N THR A 216 2.77 34.48 -0.24
CA THR A 216 3.57 35.71 -0.09
C THR A 216 2.72 36.92 -0.50
N PHE A 217 3.28 38.13 -0.48
CA PHE A 217 2.64 39.40 -0.91
C PHE A 217 1.55 39.93 0.04
N ASP A 218 1.77 39.76 1.34
CA ASP A 218 0.90 40.21 2.41
C ASP A 218 1.68 40.63 3.68
N GLY A 219 0.95 41.01 4.74
CA GLY A 219 1.52 41.47 6.00
C GLY A 219 1.52 40.41 7.10
N ALA A 220 1.65 40.86 8.35
CA ALA A 220 1.71 39.99 9.53
C ALA A 220 0.43 39.19 9.79
N GLU A 221 -0.68 39.54 9.12
CA GLU A 221 -1.93 38.80 9.13
C GLU A 221 -1.82 37.42 8.41
N ASP A 222 -0.88 37.30 7.47
CA ASP A 222 -0.61 36.10 6.66
C ASP A 222 -1.88 35.58 5.97
N ARG A 223 -2.46 36.41 5.09
CA ARG A 223 -3.69 36.13 4.33
C ARG A 223 -3.45 34.96 3.39
N ASN A 224 -2.35 35.04 2.66
CA ASN A 224 -2.04 34.21 1.53
C ASN A 224 -1.41 32.89 1.98
N GLY A 225 -0.52 32.88 2.98
CA GLY A 225 -0.01 31.62 3.53
C GLY A 225 -1.13 30.78 4.17
N LYS A 226 -2.04 31.39 4.93
CA LYS A 226 -3.20 30.68 5.51
C LYS A 226 -4.22 30.24 4.46
N ARG A 227 -4.46 31.05 3.44
CA ARG A 227 -5.35 30.66 2.33
C ARG A 227 -4.75 29.53 1.51
N ASN A 228 -3.46 29.59 1.18
CA ASN A 228 -2.73 28.51 0.51
C ASN A 228 -2.82 27.20 1.31
N TYR A 229 -2.66 27.28 2.63
CA TYR A 229 -2.81 26.13 3.53
C TYR A 229 -4.19 25.47 3.41
N ASP A 230 -5.27 26.26 3.46
CA ASP A 230 -6.63 25.73 3.39
C ASP A 230 -7.02 25.31 1.95
N GLU A 231 -6.48 25.96 0.92
CA GLU A 231 -6.62 25.52 -0.48
C GLU A 231 -5.96 24.15 -0.69
N ILE A 232 -4.79 23.89 -0.11
CA ILE A 232 -4.15 22.56 -0.18
C ILE A 232 -4.89 21.55 0.69
N ARG A 233 -5.32 21.95 1.90
CA ARG A 233 -6.10 21.10 2.81
C ARG A 233 -7.40 20.64 2.16
N PHE A 234 -8.04 21.48 1.35
CA PHE A 234 -9.23 21.12 0.58
C PHE A 234 -9.06 19.78 -0.15
N TRP A 235 -7.93 19.57 -0.85
CA TRP A 235 -7.68 18.30 -1.53
C TRP A 235 -7.45 17.16 -0.57
N SER A 236 -6.73 17.38 0.54
CA SER A 236 -6.49 16.36 1.56
C SER A 236 -7.82 15.86 2.17
N ASP A 237 -8.71 16.78 2.53
CA ASP A 237 -10.05 16.47 3.05
C ASP A 237 -10.94 15.82 1.96
N TYR A 238 -10.83 16.25 0.70
CA TYR A 238 -11.64 15.74 -0.41
C TYR A 238 -11.33 14.28 -0.77
N ILE A 239 -10.09 13.83 -0.63
CA ILE A 239 -9.70 12.43 -0.94
C ILE A 239 -9.76 11.50 0.27
N THR A 240 -9.81 12.06 1.49
CA THR A 240 -9.74 11.28 2.73
C THR A 240 -11.16 10.89 3.16
N PRO A 241 -11.50 9.59 3.23
CA PRO A 241 -12.84 9.14 3.59
C PRO A 241 -13.32 9.76 4.92
N GLY A 242 -14.49 10.38 4.91
CA GLY A 242 -15.15 10.98 6.07
C GLY A 242 -14.66 12.39 6.47
N GLN A 243 -13.69 12.98 5.77
CA GLN A 243 -13.22 14.35 6.08
C GLN A 243 -13.86 15.43 5.19
N GLY A 244 -14.26 15.10 3.97
CA GLY A 244 -14.77 16.04 2.97
C GLY A 244 -16.28 16.28 2.96
N ASP A 245 -17.04 15.85 3.98
CA ASP A 245 -18.52 15.92 3.98
C ASP A 245 -19.07 17.36 3.87
N TYR A 246 -18.28 18.35 4.31
CA TYR A 246 -18.65 19.77 4.27
C TYR A 246 -18.49 20.39 2.86
N ILE A 247 -17.77 19.72 1.96
CA ILE A 247 -17.44 20.24 0.63
C ILE A 247 -18.67 20.18 -0.28
N TYR A 248 -18.98 21.30 -0.93
CA TYR A 248 -20.01 21.39 -1.96
C TYR A 248 -19.44 22.01 -3.24
N ASP A 249 -19.85 21.48 -4.39
CA ASP A 249 -19.48 22.04 -5.69
C ASP A 249 -20.37 23.23 -6.09
N ASP A 250 -20.03 23.87 -7.21
CA ASP A 250 -20.75 25.04 -7.73
C ASP A 250 -22.21 24.75 -8.12
N ASN A 251 -22.60 23.48 -8.25
CA ASN A 251 -23.98 23.04 -8.46
C ASN A 251 -24.69 22.65 -7.15
N GLY A 252 -24.01 22.75 -6.00
CA GLY A 252 -24.52 22.43 -4.68
C GLY A 252 -24.49 20.94 -4.32
N LYS A 253 -23.82 20.09 -5.11
CA LYS A 253 -23.63 18.67 -4.75
C LYS A 253 -22.58 18.57 -3.65
N GLN A 254 -22.99 18.00 -2.52
CA GLN A 254 -22.17 17.81 -1.33
C GLN A 254 -21.38 16.50 -1.36
N GLY A 255 -20.28 16.45 -0.59
CA GLY A 255 -19.50 15.24 -0.31
C GLY A 255 -18.14 15.18 -0.99
N SER A 256 -17.30 14.29 -0.49
CA SER A 256 -15.93 14.00 -0.92
C SER A 256 -15.88 13.21 -2.25
N LEU A 257 -14.66 12.89 -2.69
CA LEU A 257 -14.45 11.83 -3.66
C LEU A 257 -14.93 10.49 -3.07
N ALA A 258 -15.49 9.60 -3.89
CA ALA A 258 -15.91 8.29 -3.43
C ALA A 258 -14.70 7.46 -2.98
N THR A 259 -14.82 6.75 -1.85
CA THR A 259 -13.76 5.88 -1.33
C THR A 259 -13.34 4.87 -2.39
N GLY A 260 -12.03 4.69 -2.58
CA GLY A 260 -11.46 3.77 -3.57
C GLY A 260 -11.33 4.32 -5.00
N SER A 261 -11.80 5.54 -5.26
CA SER A 261 -11.60 6.23 -6.54
C SER A 261 -10.12 6.49 -6.81
N ARG A 262 -9.71 6.25 -8.06
CA ARG A 262 -8.36 6.59 -8.55
C ARG A 262 -8.30 8.05 -8.93
N PHE A 263 -7.21 8.72 -8.55
CA PHE A 263 -7.03 10.13 -8.85
C PHE A 263 -5.56 10.49 -9.09
N VAL A 264 -5.36 11.66 -9.69
CA VAL A 264 -4.07 12.35 -9.78
C VAL A 264 -4.29 13.81 -9.43
N ILE A 265 -3.71 14.27 -8.31
CA ILE A 265 -3.68 15.68 -7.96
C ILE A 265 -2.60 16.37 -8.79
N MET A 266 -2.93 17.44 -9.49
CA MET A 266 -1.97 18.20 -10.29
C MET A 266 -2.13 19.70 -10.11
N GLY A 267 -1.01 20.42 -10.01
CA GLY A 267 -1.04 21.88 -9.99
C GLY A 267 0.27 22.49 -9.52
N ASP A 268 0.42 23.77 -9.83
CA ASP A 268 1.29 24.67 -9.08
C ASP A 268 0.62 24.92 -7.72
N GLN A 269 1.07 24.19 -6.70
CA GLN A 269 0.56 24.29 -5.34
C GLN A 269 1.18 25.46 -4.57
N ASN A 270 2.18 26.15 -5.14
CA ASN A 270 2.86 27.27 -4.53
C ASN A 270 3.44 26.99 -3.13
N ALA A 271 3.74 25.72 -2.84
CA ALA A 271 4.15 25.30 -1.50
C ALA A 271 5.30 24.29 -1.57
N ASP A 272 6.44 24.70 -1.03
CA ASP A 272 7.62 23.87 -0.86
C ASP A 272 7.58 23.15 0.51
N PRO A 273 8.04 21.89 0.61
CA PRO A 273 7.97 21.14 1.87
C PRO A 273 8.94 21.61 2.96
N LEU A 274 9.99 22.39 2.64
CA LEU A 274 11.10 22.69 3.54
C LEU A 274 11.63 24.13 3.52
N ASP A 275 11.61 24.79 2.36
CA ASP A 275 12.39 26.00 2.04
C ASP A 275 11.53 27.22 1.65
N GLY A 276 10.22 27.02 1.40
CA GLY A 276 9.29 28.09 1.04
C GLY A 276 8.61 28.78 2.23
N ASP A 277 7.82 29.81 1.94
CA ASP A 277 7.14 30.67 2.93
C ASP A 277 5.72 30.19 3.32
N SER A 278 5.30 28.99 2.89
CA SER A 278 3.97 28.46 3.21
C SER A 278 3.73 28.35 4.72
N PHE A 279 2.56 28.81 5.16
CA PHE A 279 2.13 28.65 6.54
C PHE A 279 2.14 27.16 6.93
N ASN A 280 2.82 26.83 8.03
CA ASN A 280 2.83 25.50 8.64
C ASN A 280 3.12 24.33 7.66
N ASN A 281 4.00 24.53 6.68
CA ASN A 281 4.38 23.51 5.68
C ASN A 281 3.18 22.91 4.92
N ALA A 282 2.27 23.77 4.43
CA ALA A 282 0.98 23.40 3.83
C ALA A 282 0.98 22.13 2.94
N ILE A 283 1.97 21.97 2.06
CA ILE A 283 2.04 20.84 1.12
C ILE A 283 2.22 19.47 1.79
N ARG A 284 2.76 19.43 3.01
CA ARG A 284 2.90 18.18 3.76
C ARG A 284 1.56 17.53 4.07
N GLN A 285 0.46 18.28 4.06
CA GLN A 285 -0.89 17.74 4.17
C GLN A 285 -1.26 16.77 3.04
N LEU A 286 -0.62 16.91 1.86
CA LEU A 286 -0.75 15.96 0.75
C LEU A 286 0.40 14.95 0.74
N LEU A 287 1.64 15.38 0.96
CA LEU A 287 2.81 14.48 0.89
C LEU A 287 2.82 13.40 1.99
N LEU A 288 2.17 13.66 3.13
CA LEU A 288 2.01 12.71 4.23
C LEU A 288 0.62 12.06 4.26
N ASN A 289 -0.24 12.33 3.28
CA ASN A 289 -1.56 11.70 3.21
C ASN A 289 -1.41 10.24 2.73
N PRO A 290 -1.88 9.24 3.49
CA PRO A 290 -1.67 7.82 3.15
C PRO A 290 -2.40 7.37 1.87
N TYR A 291 -3.37 8.14 1.39
CA TYR A 291 -4.08 7.86 0.13
C TYR A 291 -3.33 8.34 -1.12
N ILE A 292 -2.15 8.96 -0.97
CA ILE A 292 -1.33 9.48 -2.08
C ILE A 292 -0.06 8.65 -2.23
N ASN A 293 0.24 8.18 -3.44
CA ASN A 293 1.49 7.52 -3.74
C ASN A 293 2.61 8.55 -3.96
N THR A 294 3.51 8.66 -2.99
CA THR A 294 4.72 9.49 -3.04
C THR A 294 6.01 8.69 -3.24
N ASN A 295 5.95 7.40 -3.60
CA ASN A 295 7.09 6.48 -3.66
C ASN A 295 8.15 6.82 -4.71
N SER A 296 7.89 7.80 -5.58
CA SER A 296 8.89 8.38 -6.48
C SER A 296 8.73 9.89 -6.47
N ILE A 297 9.84 10.61 -6.29
CA ILE A 297 9.87 12.07 -6.37
C ILE A 297 10.47 12.45 -7.72
N PRO A 298 9.71 13.17 -8.57
CA PRO A 298 10.24 13.66 -9.83
C PRO A 298 11.52 14.47 -9.60
N SER A 299 12.55 14.20 -10.39
CA SER A 299 13.85 14.85 -10.23
C SER A 299 14.45 15.31 -11.56
N SER A 300 15.47 16.17 -11.46
CA SER A 300 16.25 16.63 -12.60
C SER A 300 17.74 16.74 -12.27
N PRO A 301 18.62 16.61 -13.29
CA PRO A 301 20.04 16.93 -13.13
C PRO A 301 20.30 18.45 -13.16
N GLY A 302 19.42 19.24 -13.78
CA GLY A 302 19.56 20.70 -13.90
C GLY A 302 19.34 21.45 -12.59
N GLY A 303 18.39 21.04 -11.76
CA GLY A 303 18.09 21.69 -10.46
C GLY A 303 19.32 21.84 -9.56
N PRO A 304 20.03 20.74 -9.21
CA PRO A 304 21.25 20.81 -8.41
C PRO A 304 22.36 21.65 -9.06
N GLN A 305 22.51 21.56 -10.39
CA GLN A 305 23.49 22.36 -11.10
C GLN A 305 23.20 23.86 -10.99
N GLN A 306 21.94 24.26 -11.19
CA GLN A 306 21.55 25.67 -11.10
C GLN A 306 21.64 26.18 -9.66
N ALA A 307 21.15 25.42 -8.67
CA ALA A 307 21.26 25.78 -7.26
C ALA A 307 22.70 26.12 -6.84
N VAL A 308 23.68 25.32 -7.28
CA VAL A 308 25.11 25.56 -7.03
C VAL A 308 25.65 26.78 -7.79
N LEU A 309 25.30 26.94 -9.07
CA LEU A 309 25.80 28.04 -9.90
C LEU A 309 25.25 29.40 -9.47
N GLN A 310 23.98 29.44 -9.07
CA GLN A 310 23.26 30.62 -8.62
C GLN A 310 23.67 31.04 -7.20
N GLY A 311 23.80 30.07 -6.29
CA GLY A 311 24.07 30.34 -4.89
C GLY A 311 22.93 31.14 -4.25
N GLY A 312 23.26 32.19 -3.48
CA GLY A 312 22.24 33.06 -2.87
C GLY A 312 21.36 32.33 -1.84
N ALA A 313 20.04 32.42 -2.01
CA ALA A 313 19.07 31.70 -1.17
C ALA A 313 19.31 30.18 -1.17
N ASN A 314 19.66 29.60 -2.33
CA ASN A 314 19.89 28.17 -2.52
C ASN A 314 20.98 27.59 -1.60
N LEU A 315 21.94 28.40 -1.14
CA LEU A 315 23.01 27.95 -0.23
C LEU A 315 22.51 27.58 1.17
N ASN A 316 21.32 28.08 1.54
CA ASN A 316 20.71 27.84 2.84
C ASN A 316 19.51 26.90 2.78
N HIS A 317 19.13 26.43 1.58
CA HIS A 317 18.04 25.48 1.40
C HIS A 317 18.40 24.14 2.03
N ARG A 318 17.39 23.49 2.60
CA ARG A 318 17.48 22.19 3.27
C ARG A 318 16.99 21.07 2.37
N GLY A 319 16.06 21.37 1.46
CA GLY A 319 15.54 20.44 0.47
C GLY A 319 16.61 19.97 -0.51
N ASN A 320 16.35 18.82 -1.13
CA ASN A 320 17.24 18.31 -2.17
C ASN A 320 16.92 19.04 -3.49
N PRO A 321 17.85 19.84 -4.05
CA PRO A 321 17.60 20.63 -5.24
C PRO A 321 17.36 19.78 -6.51
N ALA A 322 17.57 18.46 -6.43
CA ALA A 322 17.16 17.54 -7.47
C ALA A 322 15.63 17.55 -7.68
N PHE A 323 14.86 17.91 -6.66
CA PHE A 323 13.40 17.90 -6.66
C PHE A 323 12.76 19.26 -6.95
N ASP A 324 13.57 20.31 -7.15
CA ASP A 324 13.07 21.66 -7.46
C ASP A 324 12.33 21.67 -8.80
N THR A 325 11.21 22.37 -8.83
CA THR A 325 10.32 22.50 -10.00
C THR A 325 10.19 23.92 -10.52
N ALA A 326 10.69 24.93 -9.78
CA ALA A 326 10.70 26.32 -10.22
C ALA A 326 11.99 27.06 -9.80
N ASP A 327 12.29 28.16 -10.50
CA ASP A 327 13.42 29.06 -10.26
C ASP A 327 12.90 30.51 -10.13
N PHE A 328 12.93 31.06 -8.91
CA PHE A 328 12.49 32.42 -8.63
C PHE A 328 13.66 33.42 -8.51
N ALA A 329 14.78 33.12 -9.16
CA ALA A 329 16.04 33.87 -9.13
C ALA A 329 16.75 33.91 -7.76
N ASP A 330 18.01 34.35 -7.77
CA ASP A 330 18.98 34.08 -6.70
C ASP A 330 18.85 34.98 -5.44
N THR A 331 17.75 35.74 -5.30
CA THR A 331 17.58 36.69 -4.18
C THR A 331 16.83 36.06 -3.01
N ALA A 332 15.52 35.89 -3.15
CA ALA A 332 14.63 35.07 -2.34
C ALA A 332 13.33 34.89 -3.16
N PRO A 333 12.71 33.70 -3.19
CA PRO A 333 13.03 32.52 -2.40
C PRO A 333 14.08 31.57 -3.01
N GLY A 334 14.57 31.78 -4.24
CA GLY A 334 15.47 30.82 -4.90
C GLY A 334 14.71 29.70 -5.62
N ASN A 335 15.33 28.53 -5.75
CA ASN A 335 14.73 27.36 -6.39
C ASN A 335 13.88 26.58 -5.38
N LEU A 336 12.68 26.17 -5.79
CA LEU A 336 11.72 25.50 -4.90
C LEU A 336 10.99 24.37 -5.63
N ARG A 337 10.44 23.42 -4.85
CA ARG A 337 9.47 22.42 -5.31
C ARG A 337 8.05 22.92 -5.05
N VAL A 338 7.42 23.52 -6.05
CA VAL A 338 6.06 24.12 -5.94
C VAL A 338 5.03 23.47 -6.87
N ASP A 339 5.48 22.80 -7.93
CA ASP A 339 4.64 22.03 -8.84
C ASP A 339 4.56 20.53 -8.48
N TYR A 340 3.35 19.96 -8.61
CA TYR A 340 3.07 18.59 -8.18
C TYR A 340 2.20 17.82 -9.18
N VAL A 341 2.49 16.51 -9.29
CA VAL A 341 1.66 15.47 -9.90
C VAL A 341 1.68 14.28 -8.93
N LEU A 342 0.57 14.07 -8.21
CA LEU A 342 0.46 13.18 -7.07
C LEU A 342 -0.66 12.15 -7.31
N PRO A 343 -0.33 10.92 -7.75
CA PRO A 343 -1.31 9.86 -7.98
C PRO A 343 -1.83 9.25 -6.66
N SER A 344 -3.00 8.60 -6.71
CA SER A 344 -3.54 7.80 -5.60
C SER A 344 -2.62 6.62 -5.23
N ALA A 345 -2.70 6.16 -3.97
CA ALA A 345 -1.84 5.12 -3.39
C ALA A 345 -1.79 3.81 -4.19
N ASP A 346 -2.85 3.48 -4.92
CA ASP A 346 -3.02 2.24 -5.66
C ASP A 346 -2.53 2.29 -7.13
N LEU A 347 -2.07 3.46 -7.60
CA LEU A 347 -1.50 3.66 -8.94
C LEU A 347 0.03 3.52 -8.90
N LYS A 348 0.57 2.62 -9.73
CA LYS A 348 2.02 2.41 -9.82
C LYS A 348 2.71 3.49 -10.67
N ILE A 349 3.73 4.12 -10.09
CA ILE A 349 4.63 5.03 -10.81
C ILE A 349 5.69 4.21 -11.55
N LEU A 350 5.79 4.41 -12.86
CA LEU A 350 6.74 3.71 -13.75
C LEU A 350 8.04 4.51 -13.95
N ASP A 351 7.88 5.83 -14.13
CA ASP A 351 8.93 6.83 -14.34
C ASP A 351 8.41 8.21 -13.90
N SER A 352 9.31 9.11 -13.49
CA SER A 352 8.97 10.48 -13.14
C SER A 352 10.16 11.41 -13.38
N ALA A 353 9.90 12.65 -13.82
CA ALA A 353 10.97 13.60 -14.11
C ALA A 353 10.49 15.06 -14.08
N VAL A 354 11.42 15.95 -13.74
CA VAL A 354 11.29 17.39 -13.99
C VAL A 354 12.10 17.73 -15.25
N PHE A 355 11.50 18.45 -16.20
CA PHE A 355 12.18 18.91 -17.40
C PHE A 355 13.09 20.11 -17.07
N TRP A 356 14.25 19.81 -16.49
CA TRP A 356 15.31 20.77 -16.23
C TRP A 356 16.65 20.12 -16.57
N PRO A 357 17.08 20.15 -17.84
CA PRO A 357 18.34 19.54 -18.22
C PRO A 357 19.54 20.37 -17.72
N GLU A 358 20.74 19.79 -17.77
CA GLU A 358 21.98 20.52 -17.48
C GLU A 358 22.29 21.55 -18.57
N ASN A 359 23.07 22.58 -18.25
CA ASN A 359 23.48 23.63 -19.20
C ASN A 359 24.31 23.16 -20.40
N THR A 360 24.83 21.93 -20.36
CA THR A 360 25.54 21.26 -21.46
C THR A 360 24.60 20.57 -22.43
N ASP A 361 23.34 20.35 -22.04
CA ASP A 361 22.31 19.72 -22.86
C ASP A 361 21.79 20.70 -23.94
N PRO A 362 21.61 20.26 -25.20
CA PRO A 362 21.08 21.11 -26.26
C PRO A 362 19.65 21.64 -26.01
N LEU A 363 18.91 21.07 -25.05
CA LEU A 363 17.57 21.48 -24.66
C LEU A 363 17.55 22.51 -23.52
N PHE A 364 18.68 22.76 -22.85
CA PHE A 364 18.76 23.80 -21.82
C PHE A 364 18.28 25.18 -22.25
N PRO A 365 18.51 25.67 -23.49
CA PRO A 365 17.97 26.95 -23.93
C PRO A 365 16.44 27.09 -23.83
N LEU A 366 15.70 25.99 -23.69
CA LEU A 366 14.25 26.01 -23.50
C LEU A 366 13.85 26.45 -22.08
N VAL A 367 14.69 26.17 -21.08
CA VAL A 367 14.47 26.59 -19.67
C VAL A 367 15.37 27.75 -19.26
N GLY A 368 16.59 27.81 -19.81
CA GLY A 368 17.52 28.92 -19.69
C GLY A 368 17.95 29.25 -18.27
N THR A 369 18.51 30.45 -18.13
CA THR A 369 18.80 31.12 -16.86
C THR A 369 17.99 32.40 -16.79
N PHE A 370 17.80 32.93 -15.59
CA PHE A 370 17.06 34.18 -15.38
C PHE A 370 17.57 35.34 -16.26
N ASN A 371 16.64 35.99 -16.95
CA ASN A 371 16.83 37.19 -17.77
C ASN A 371 15.61 38.12 -17.62
N PRO A 372 15.76 39.27 -16.95
CA PRO A 372 14.64 40.18 -16.66
C PRO A 372 14.04 40.85 -17.91
N SER A 373 14.63 40.65 -19.09
CA SER A 373 14.07 41.13 -20.36
C SER A 373 13.03 40.18 -20.97
N LEU A 374 12.89 38.96 -20.44
CA LEU A 374 11.92 37.97 -20.88
C LEU A 374 10.64 38.07 -20.05
N PRO A 375 9.45 37.78 -20.61
CA PRO A 375 8.24 37.57 -19.82
C PRO A 375 8.48 36.47 -18.77
N GLY A 376 8.17 36.74 -17.50
CA GLY A 376 8.43 35.80 -16.40
C GLY A 376 9.91 35.55 -16.10
N GLY A 377 10.85 36.24 -16.76
CA GLY A 377 12.29 36.08 -16.50
C GLY A 377 12.97 34.90 -17.20
N PHE A 378 12.25 34.02 -17.89
CA PHE A 378 12.83 32.81 -18.52
C PHE A 378 12.32 32.60 -19.95
N PRO A 379 13.00 31.78 -20.79
CA PRO A 379 12.59 31.53 -22.19
C PRO A 379 11.21 30.87 -22.36
N SER A 380 10.80 30.04 -21.41
CA SER A 380 9.48 29.41 -21.36
C SER A 380 8.68 29.90 -20.15
N SER A 381 9.12 29.52 -18.96
CA SER A 381 8.50 29.85 -17.66
C SER A 381 9.58 29.81 -16.56
N ASP A 382 9.35 30.48 -15.45
CA ASP A 382 10.07 30.31 -14.18
C ASP A 382 9.83 28.92 -13.56
N HIS A 383 8.70 28.28 -13.89
CA HIS A 383 8.42 26.88 -13.57
C HIS A 383 8.96 25.90 -14.63
N ARG A 384 9.00 24.62 -14.29
CA ARG A 384 9.45 23.52 -15.17
C ARG A 384 8.31 22.53 -15.40
N LEU A 385 8.25 21.95 -16.60
CA LEU A 385 7.28 20.88 -16.86
C LEU A 385 7.64 19.67 -16.00
N LEU A 386 6.64 19.17 -15.27
CA LEU A 386 6.72 17.98 -14.44
C LEU A 386 5.92 16.84 -15.09
N ARG A 387 6.46 15.60 -15.07
CA ARG A 387 5.75 14.41 -15.57
C ARG A 387 5.84 13.21 -14.63
N VAL A 388 4.78 12.41 -14.62
CA VAL A 388 4.71 11.10 -13.96
C VAL A 388 4.04 10.11 -14.91
N ASP A 389 4.68 8.97 -15.15
CA ASP A 389 4.16 7.87 -15.95
C ASP A 389 3.52 6.84 -15.02
N LEU A 390 2.25 6.55 -15.24
CA LEU A 390 1.45 5.67 -14.39
C LEU A 390 1.04 4.42 -15.14
N GLN A 391 1.09 3.27 -14.45
CA GLN A 391 0.44 2.05 -14.92
C GLN A 391 -1.03 2.04 -14.48
N ILE A 392 -1.93 1.85 -15.43
CA ILE A 392 -3.37 1.68 -15.21
C ILE A 392 -3.73 0.18 -15.30
N GLY A 393 -4.71 -0.26 -14.50
CA GLY A 393 -5.10 -1.66 -14.38
C GLY A 393 -4.96 -2.19 -12.95
N SER A 394 -4.68 -3.50 -12.82
CA SER A 394 -4.47 -4.13 -11.52
C SER A 394 -3.36 -3.44 -10.72
N THR A 395 -3.58 -3.25 -9.43
CA THR A 395 -2.53 -2.79 -8.50
C THR A 395 -1.38 -3.80 -8.49
N GLU A 396 -0.15 -3.31 -8.35
CA GLU A 396 1.02 -4.19 -8.21
C GLU A 396 0.83 -5.17 -7.04
N ALA A 397 1.19 -6.42 -7.24
CA ALA A 397 1.15 -7.46 -6.22
C ALA A 397 2.22 -7.21 -5.15
N GLY A 398 1.89 -7.46 -3.89
CA GLY A 398 2.89 -7.60 -2.83
C GLY A 398 3.21 -9.07 -2.59
N ASN A 399 4.03 -9.35 -1.57
CA ASN A 399 4.28 -10.69 -1.05
C ASN A 399 4.16 -10.72 0.48
N THR A 400 3.85 -11.88 1.03
CA THR A 400 3.95 -12.18 2.46
C THR A 400 4.58 -13.56 2.67
N ILE A 401 5.17 -13.76 3.84
CA ILE A 401 5.73 -15.03 4.29
C ILE A 401 4.94 -15.52 5.50
N PRO A 402 3.92 -16.38 5.30
CA PRO A 402 3.17 -16.95 6.43
C PRO A 402 4.00 -17.94 7.25
N ARG A 403 5.02 -18.57 6.65
CA ARG A 403 5.76 -19.65 7.30
C ARG A 403 7.22 -19.74 6.87
N VAL A 404 8.09 -20.05 7.83
CA VAL A 404 9.51 -20.34 7.63
C VAL A 404 9.92 -21.63 8.33
N ASP A 405 10.73 -22.46 7.67
CA ASP A 405 11.20 -23.75 8.16
C ASP A 405 12.73 -23.84 8.18
N PHE A 406 13.31 -24.33 9.27
CA PHE A 406 14.75 -24.58 9.35
C PHE A 406 15.20 -25.77 8.46
N GLN A 407 16.20 -25.55 7.62
CA GLN A 407 16.77 -26.57 6.71
C GLN A 407 18.11 -27.14 7.21
N GLY A 408 18.91 -26.33 7.91
CA GLY A 408 20.20 -26.74 8.47
C GLY A 408 21.18 -25.59 8.65
N GLU A 409 22.38 -25.93 9.14
CA GLU A 409 23.47 -24.98 9.35
C GLU A 409 24.84 -25.55 8.95
N THR A 410 25.81 -24.66 8.75
CA THR A 410 27.25 -24.98 8.69
C THR A 410 28.01 -23.96 9.54
N ILE A 411 28.97 -24.43 10.33
CA ILE A 411 29.77 -23.61 11.24
C ILE A 411 31.26 -23.71 10.91
N PHE A 412 31.96 -22.59 10.99
CA PHE A 412 33.40 -22.47 10.85
C PHE A 412 34.00 -21.82 12.11
N PRO A 413 35.06 -22.39 12.71
CA PRO A 413 35.71 -21.77 13.84
C PRO A 413 36.44 -20.49 13.42
N THR A 414 36.55 -19.51 14.32
CA THR A 414 37.42 -18.34 14.11
C THR A 414 38.85 -18.76 13.77
N GLY A 415 39.45 -18.14 12.75
CA GLY A 415 40.73 -18.56 12.19
C GLY A 415 40.63 -19.52 11.01
N PHE A 416 39.42 -19.89 10.59
CA PHE A 416 39.23 -20.72 9.40
C PHE A 416 39.76 -20.03 8.13
N ILE A 417 40.62 -20.73 7.40
CA ILE A 417 41.19 -20.27 6.12
C ILE A 417 40.76 -21.29 5.06
N PRO A 418 39.89 -20.91 4.10
CA PRO A 418 39.46 -21.83 3.04
C PRO A 418 40.62 -22.15 2.08
N GLU A 419 40.52 -23.29 1.40
CA GLU A 419 41.51 -23.67 0.39
C GLU A 419 41.40 -22.79 -0.87
N GLY A 420 42.50 -22.63 -1.59
CA GLY A 420 42.51 -21.96 -2.90
C GLY A 420 42.39 -20.43 -2.84
N ALA A 421 41.70 -19.85 -3.84
CA ALA A 421 41.63 -18.41 -4.04
C ALA A 421 40.91 -17.68 -2.89
N ALA A 422 39.84 -18.28 -2.34
CA ALA A 422 39.09 -17.69 -1.23
C ALA A 422 39.92 -17.47 0.03
N GLY A 423 40.98 -18.26 0.25
CA GLY A 423 41.82 -18.16 1.44
C GLY A 423 43.01 -17.21 1.29
N THR A 424 43.11 -16.47 0.17
CA THR A 424 44.30 -15.68 -0.16
C THR A 424 43.93 -14.28 -0.65
N VAL A 425 44.35 -13.24 0.08
CA VAL A 425 44.27 -11.84 -0.36
C VAL A 425 45.68 -11.34 -0.62
N ASN A 426 45.94 -10.81 -1.82
CA ASN A 426 47.27 -10.32 -2.24
C ASN A 426 48.44 -11.31 -2.01
N GLY A 427 48.17 -12.61 -2.17
CA GLY A 427 49.17 -13.67 -1.96
C GLY A 427 49.41 -14.04 -0.49
N LEU A 428 48.68 -13.47 0.46
CA LEU A 428 48.74 -13.77 1.88
C LEU A 428 47.51 -14.56 2.33
N GLN A 429 47.72 -15.56 3.19
CA GLN A 429 46.61 -16.33 3.76
C GLN A 429 45.72 -15.43 4.61
N THR A 430 44.41 -15.47 4.39
CA THR A 430 43.41 -14.63 5.05
C THR A 430 42.30 -15.50 5.60
N GLN A 431 41.98 -15.33 6.89
CA GLN A 431 40.87 -16.02 7.54
C GLN A 431 39.52 -15.44 7.08
N VAL A 432 38.51 -16.30 6.98
CA VAL A 432 37.11 -15.87 6.87
C VAL A 432 36.61 -15.50 8.26
N GLY A 433 35.87 -14.40 8.35
CA GLY A 433 35.29 -13.83 9.56
C GLY A 433 34.69 -12.47 9.22
N GLY A 434 34.01 -11.84 10.17
CA GLY A 434 33.45 -10.52 9.93
C GLY A 434 32.18 -10.49 9.07
N LEU A 435 31.46 -11.60 8.87
CA LEU A 435 30.43 -11.65 7.83
C LEU A 435 29.14 -10.92 8.26
N SER A 436 29.04 -9.64 7.89
CA SER A 436 27.95 -8.74 8.27
C SER A 436 26.81 -8.63 7.26
N GLY A 437 27.02 -9.01 6.00
CA GLY A 437 25.97 -8.97 4.98
C GLY A 437 26.12 -10.08 3.93
N VAL A 438 25.03 -10.46 3.28
CA VAL A 438 25.04 -11.47 2.20
C VAL A 438 24.08 -11.12 1.06
N ALA A 439 24.49 -11.42 -0.19
CA ALA A 439 23.65 -11.30 -1.38
C ALA A 439 23.74 -12.57 -2.23
N TYR A 440 22.66 -12.92 -2.93
CA TYR A 440 22.60 -14.09 -3.81
C TYR A 440 22.56 -13.71 -5.27
N ASP A 441 23.43 -14.33 -6.05
CA ASP A 441 23.45 -14.27 -7.50
C ASP A 441 22.78 -15.51 -8.06
N ALA A 442 21.49 -15.36 -8.42
CA ALA A 442 20.71 -16.44 -9.02
C ALA A 442 21.25 -16.87 -10.40
N ALA A 443 21.92 -15.99 -11.15
CA ALA A 443 22.43 -16.29 -12.48
C ALA A 443 23.65 -17.22 -12.42
N ASN A 444 24.52 -17.03 -11.41
CA ASN A 444 25.72 -17.83 -11.21
C ASN A 444 25.57 -18.90 -10.11
N ASN A 445 24.45 -18.88 -9.38
CA ASN A 445 24.17 -19.72 -8.22
C ASN A 445 25.28 -19.66 -7.16
N VAL A 446 25.67 -18.44 -6.79
CA VAL A 446 26.68 -18.15 -5.76
C VAL A 446 26.17 -17.09 -4.80
N PHE A 447 26.76 -17.04 -3.61
CA PHE A 447 26.51 -16.00 -2.62
C PHE A 447 27.75 -15.11 -2.46
N TYR A 448 27.53 -13.83 -2.20
CA TYR A 448 28.55 -12.85 -1.86
C TYR A 448 28.35 -12.39 -0.42
N ALA A 449 29.33 -12.57 0.45
CA ALA A 449 29.28 -12.11 1.84
C ALA A 449 30.37 -11.08 2.12
N ILE A 450 29.97 -9.90 2.57
CA ILE A 450 30.88 -8.80 2.91
C ILE A 450 31.50 -9.05 4.28
N SER A 451 32.76 -8.64 4.46
CA SER A 451 33.48 -8.71 5.73
C SER A 451 33.60 -7.31 6.32
N ASP A 452 33.11 -7.09 7.54
CA ASP A 452 33.18 -5.87 8.37
C ASP A 452 34.61 -5.45 8.76
N ASP A 453 35.62 -6.24 8.39
CA ASP A 453 37.01 -5.97 8.70
C ASP A 453 37.41 -4.59 8.15
N ARG A 454 37.67 -3.64 9.06
CA ARG A 454 38.10 -2.26 8.78
C ARG A 454 39.53 -2.15 8.23
N SER A 455 39.90 -3.08 7.35
CA SER A 455 41.26 -3.34 6.87
C SER A 455 42.27 -3.66 8.00
N GLN A 456 41.82 -4.27 9.10
CA GLN A 456 42.66 -4.61 10.26
C GLN A 456 43.37 -5.96 10.09
N PHE A 457 42.66 -6.99 9.62
CA PHE A 457 43.22 -8.33 9.44
C PHE A 457 43.67 -8.57 7.99
N ALA A 458 42.94 -8.04 7.01
CA ALA A 458 43.31 -7.99 5.60
C ALA A 458 42.57 -6.83 4.90
N PRO A 459 42.99 -6.39 3.70
CA PRO A 459 42.25 -5.35 2.95
C PRO A 459 40.75 -5.65 2.88
N ALA A 460 39.92 -4.61 2.99
CA ALA A 460 38.46 -4.71 2.91
C ALA A 460 38.00 -5.54 1.69
N ARG A 461 37.03 -6.41 1.89
CA ARG A 461 36.74 -7.51 0.94
C ARG A 461 35.36 -8.12 1.14
N PHE A 462 34.87 -8.76 0.09
CA PHE A 462 33.76 -9.72 0.19
C PHE A 462 34.19 -11.10 -0.33
N TYR A 463 33.60 -12.15 0.23
CA TYR A 463 33.82 -13.54 -0.14
C TYR A 463 32.74 -14.03 -1.09
N THR A 464 33.10 -14.95 -1.98
CA THR A 464 32.14 -15.73 -2.77
C THR A 464 32.06 -17.14 -2.21
N PHE A 465 30.85 -17.66 -2.00
CA PHE A 465 30.65 -19.05 -1.58
C PHE A 465 29.49 -19.73 -2.30
N THR A 466 29.47 -21.06 -2.26
CA THR A 466 28.38 -21.89 -2.74
C THR A 466 27.87 -22.81 -1.64
N THR A 467 26.58 -23.09 -1.67
CA THR A 467 25.94 -24.10 -0.84
C THR A 467 24.67 -24.61 -1.51
N ASN A 468 24.18 -25.77 -1.05
CA ASN A 468 22.85 -26.24 -1.36
C ASN A 468 21.98 -26.08 -0.09
N PRO A 469 21.12 -25.05 0.01
CA PRO A 469 20.32 -24.78 1.20
C PRO A 469 19.48 -25.98 1.65
N ALA A 470 18.95 -26.78 0.72
CA ALA A 470 18.12 -27.95 1.02
C ALA A 470 18.88 -29.07 1.74
N THR A 471 20.22 -29.09 1.66
CA THR A 471 21.05 -30.15 2.25
C THR A 471 22.24 -29.60 3.03
N ILE A 472 22.21 -28.32 3.42
CA ILE A 472 23.38 -27.58 3.94
C ILE A 472 24.10 -28.31 5.08
N ALA A 473 23.36 -28.96 5.97
CA ALA A 473 23.92 -29.73 7.09
C ALA A 473 24.84 -30.89 6.64
N SER A 474 24.64 -31.42 5.43
CA SER A 474 25.40 -32.53 4.86
C SER A 474 26.34 -32.11 3.72
N SER A 475 25.95 -31.13 2.90
CA SER A 475 26.76 -30.62 1.80
C SER A 475 27.76 -29.55 2.22
N GLY A 476 27.54 -28.90 3.36
CA GLY A 476 28.36 -27.80 3.86
C GLY A 476 28.27 -26.54 3.00
N VAL A 477 29.22 -25.63 3.26
CA VAL A 477 29.46 -24.41 2.49
C VAL A 477 30.89 -24.43 1.95
N THR A 478 31.07 -24.01 0.70
CA THR A 478 32.40 -23.89 0.07
C THR A 478 32.66 -22.46 -0.35
N PHE A 479 33.66 -21.82 0.28
CA PHE A 479 34.17 -20.52 -0.17
C PHE A 479 35.05 -20.71 -1.41
N THR A 480 34.73 -20.01 -2.48
CA THR A 480 35.35 -20.21 -3.81
C THR A 480 36.24 -19.05 -4.23
N ASN A 481 35.95 -17.82 -3.81
CA ASN A 481 36.71 -16.63 -4.16
C ASN A 481 36.69 -15.55 -3.07
N VAL A 482 37.55 -14.55 -3.20
CA VAL A 482 37.57 -13.32 -2.39
C VAL A 482 37.90 -12.13 -3.29
N THR A 483 37.18 -11.03 -3.12
CA THR A 483 37.36 -9.80 -3.91
C THR A 483 37.69 -8.64 -2.98
N THR A 484 38.84 -8.00 -3.20
CA THR A 484 39.28 -6.80 -2.46
C THR A 484 38.60 -5.55 -2.99
N LEU A 485 38.05 -4.73 -2.09
CA LEU A 485 37.46 -3.43 -2.39
C LEU A 485 38.52 -2.36 -2.55
N LYS A 486 38.29 -1.45 -3.49
CA LYS A 486 39.18 -0.33 -3.80
C LYS A 486 38.43 0.99 -3.79
N ASP A 487 39.10 2.03 -3.31
CA ASP A 487 38.60 3.41 -3.31
C ASP A 487 38.43 3.98 -4.73
N ALA A 488 37.84 5.17 -4.83
CA ALA A 488 37.64 5.88 -6.10
C ALA A 488 38.94 6.18 -6.89
N ASN A 489 40.12 6.06 -6.26
CA ASN A 489 41.41 6.22 -6.91
C ASN A 489 42.04 4.87 -7.34
N GLY A 490 41.37 3.76 -7.07
CA GLY A 490 41.83 2.40 -7.37
C GLY A 490 42.81 1.83 -6.33
N ASN A 491 42.94 2.44 -5.14
CA ASN A 491 43.78 1.94 -4.05
C ASN A 491 42.98 1.08 -3.07
N GLU A 492 43.67 0.25 -2.29
CA GLU A 492 43.06 -0.43 -1.14
C GLU A 492 42.65 0.58 -0.08
N PHE A 493 41.52 0.33 0.58
CA PHE A 493 41.09 1.14 1.71
C PHE A 493 42.08 1.03 2.87
N SER A 494 42.46 2.19 3.42
CA SER A 494 43.38 2.28 4.55
C SER A 494 42.76 1.72 5.83
N LEU A 495 43.60 1.32 6.78
CA LEU A 495 43.19 0.89 8.12
C LEU A 495 42.22 1.89 8.76
N ASN A 496 41.06 1.41 9.21
CA ASN A 496 39.97 2.20 9.82
C ASN A 496 39.42 3.33 8.93
N SER A 497 39.52 3.23 7.61
CA SER A 497 38.95 4.24 6.68
C SER A 497 37.53 3.90 6.18
N LEU A 498 37.06 2.70 6.51
CA LEU A 498 35.71 2.20 6.25
C LEU A 498 35.36 1.16 7.31
N ASP A 499 34.08 0.86 7.35
CA ASP A 499 33.41 -0.09 8.25
C ASP A 499 32.23 -0.68 7.48
N PRO A 500 32.46 -1.73 6.67
CA PRO A 500 31.51 -2.16 5.65
C PRO A 500 30.53 -3.22 6.18
N GLU A 501 29.23 -3.01 5.99
CA GLU A 501 28.22 -3.87 6.64
C GLU A 501 27.29 -4.59 5.66
N GLY A 502 26.48 -3.85 4.92
CA GLY A 502 25.50 -4.41 4.01
C GLY A 502 26.07 -4.60 2.60
N ILE A 503 25.54 -5.60 1.88
CA ILE A 503 25.87 -5.87 0.48
C ILE A 503 24.61 -6.18 -0.33
N ALA A 504 24.41 -5.47 -1.45
CA ALA A 504 23.28 -5.72 -2.35
C ALA A 504 23.74 -5.84 -3.80
N LEU A 505 23.33 -6.92 -4.46
CA LEU A 505 23.71 -7.25 -5.83
C LEU A 505 22.82 -6.50 -6.84
N THR A 506 23.44 -5.94 -7.88
CA THR A 506 22.73 -5.40 -9.03
C THR A 506 22.74 -6.37 -10.22
N ASN A 507 21.75 -6.24 -11.10
CA ASN A 507 21.72 -6.96 -12.38
C ASN A 507 22.79 -6.50 -13.40
N ASN A 508 23.64 -5.52 -13.07
CA ASN A 508 24.68 -4.98 -13.94
C ASN A 508 26.08 -5.52 -13.63
N GLY A 509 26.19 -6.58 -12.82
CA GLY A 509 27.48 -7.13 -12.42
C GLY A 509 28.24 -6.22 -11.46
N THR A 510 27.51 -5.51 -10.61
CA THR A 510 28.03 -4.61 -9.57
C THR A 510 27.35 -4.92 -8.24
N VAL A 511 27.92 -4.44 -7.15
CA VAL A 511 27.35 -4.53 -5.80
C VAL A 511 27.34 -3.16 -5.15
N PHE A 512 26.27 -2.82 -4.47
CA PHE A 512 26.31 -1.75 -3.48
C PHE A 512 26.81 -2.30 -2.16
N ILE A 513 27.63 -1.50 -1.46
CA ILE A 513 28.10 -1.78 -0.11
C ILE A 513 27.87 -0.55 0.73
N SER A 514 27.25 -0.74 1.91
CA SER A 514 27.11 0.30 2.92
C SER A 514 28.35 0.33 3.80
N SER A 515 28.65 1.51 4.33
CA SER A 515 29.60 1.64 5.42
C SER A 515 29.08 2.59 6.49
N GLU A 516 29.27 2.19 7.74
CA GLU A 516 28.90 2.94 8.94
C GLU A 516 29.63 4.29 9.07
N GLY A 517 30.84 4.36 8.51
CA GLY A 517 31.81 5.39 8.88
C GLY A 517 32.39 5.14 10.27
N GLU A 518 32.84 6.19 10.94
CA GLU A 518 33.36 6.11 12.31
C GLU A 518 33.07 7.43 13.00
N ALA A 519 32.39 7.42 14.15
CA ALA A 519 32.10 8.61 14.94
C ALA A 519 32.76 8.50 16.32
N ASN A 520 34.09 8.54 16.35
CA ASN A 520 34.88 8.32 17.57
C ASN A 520 35.79 9.52 17.91
N PRO A 521 35.23 10.61 18.47
CA PRO A 521 36.00 11.78 18.88
C PRO A 521 37.12 11.45 19.86
N ALA A 522 36.93 10.45 20.74
CA ALA A 522 37.90 10.08 21.77
C ALA A 522 39.30 9.72 21.22
N VAL A 523 39.38 9.34 19.94
CA VAL A 523 40.63 9.01 19.24
C VAL A 523 40.84 9.86 17.98
N GLY A 524 40.06 10.93 17.81
CA GLY A 524 40.17 11.88 16.71
C GLY A 524 39.81 11.32 15.33
N ARG A 525 38.96 10.29 15.27
CA ARG A 525 38.50 9.69 14.00
C ARG A 525 37.02 9.97 13.79
N VAL A 526 36.73 10.74 12.74
CA VAL A 526 35.38 11.02 12.27
C VAL A 526 35.36 10.84 10.76
N THR A 527 34.68 9.80 10.30
CA THR A 527 34.45 9.51 8.88
C THR A 527 32.95 9.35 8.65
N ASN A 528 32.47 9.89 7.54
CA ASN A 528 31.06 9.84 7.19
C ASN A 528 30.66 8.42 6.75
N PRO A 529 29.41 7.99 7.00
CA PRO A 529 28.86 6.80 6.37
C PRO A 529 28.77 7.00 4.86
N PHE A 530 28.75 5.90 4.11
CA PHE A 530 28.55 5.93 2.66
C PHE A 530 27.76 4.73 2.15
N ILE A 531 27.23 4.85 0.94
CA ILE A 531 26.72 3.74 0.14
C ILE A 531 27.37 3.86 -1.24
N ASN A 532 28.25 2.92 -1.56
CA ASN A 532 29.07 2.97 -2.77
C ASN A 532 28.79 1.76 -3.66
N GLU A 533 28.79 1.97 -4.97
CA GLU A 533 28.67 0.90 -5.96
C GLU A 533 30.06 0.46 -6.38
N PHE A 534 30.30 -0.85 -6.41
CA PHE A 534 31.58 -1.46 -6.76
C PHE A 534 31.40 -2.48 -7.90
N SER A 535 32.42 -2.59 -8.74
CA SER A 535 32.54 -3.68 -9.71
C SER A 535 32.62 -5.02 -8.98
N LEU A 536 31.71 -5.95 -9.30
CA LEU A 536 31.69 -7.28 -8.71
C LEU A 536 32.96 -8.09 -9.03
N THR A 537 33.61 -7.78 -10.16
CA THR A 537 34.80 -8.52 -10.63
C THR A 537 36.11 -7.90 -10.14
N THR A 538 36.22 -6.57 -10.12
CA THR A 538 37.49 -5.87 -9.85
C THR A 538 37.56 -5.24 -8.47
N GLY A 539 36.42 -5.10 -7.78
CA GLY A 539 36.28 -4.39 -6.51
C GLY A 539 36.48 -2.87 -6.62
N GLU A 540 36.55 -2.32 -7.83
CA GLU A 540 36.71 -0.88 -8.05
C GLU A 540 35.42 -0.12 -7.78
N GLN A 541 35.50 0.97 -7.05
CA GLN A 541 34.38 1.89 -6.83
C GLN A 541 33.97 2.57 -8.15
N LEU A 542 32.67 2.54 -8.45
CA LEU A 542 32.06 3.07 -9.67
C LEU A 542 31.34 4.40 -9.42
N ARG A 543 30.54 4.46 -8.34
CA ARG A 543 29.86 5.69 -7.89
C ARG A 543 29.54 5.64 -6.40
N SER A 544 29.04 6.77 -5.88
CA SER A 544 28.58 6.94 -4.51
C SER A 544 27.17 7.53 -4.53
N LEU A 545 26.27 7.02 -3.68
CA LEU A 545 24.95 7.62 -3.48
C LEU A 545 25.04 8.75 -2.44
N PRO A 546 24.31 9.85 -2.61
CA PRO A 546 24.32 10.95 -1.64
C PRO A 546 23.68 10.51 -0.32
N VAL A 547 24.30 10.87 0.79
CA VAL A 547 23.79 10.62 2.15
C VAL A 547 23.16 11.91 2.69
N PRO A 548 21.90 11.90 3.16
CA PRO A 548 21.27 13.10 3.71
C PRO A 548 22.08 13.66 4.89
N ARG A 549 22.18 15.00 4.97
CA ARG A 549 23.06 15.70 5.93
C ARG A 549 22.82 15.28 7.39
N LYS A 550 21.59 14.94 7.76
CA LYS A 550 21.20 14.54 9.12
C LYS A 550 21.87 13.25 9.62
N PHE A 551 22.36 12.40 8.70
CA PHE A 551 23.11 11.18 9.03
C PHE A 551 24.60 11.46 9.26
N LEU A 552 25.13 12.58 8.76
CA LEU A 552 26.55 12.88 8.88
C LEU A 552 26.91 13.24 10.33
N PRO A 553 27.93 12.61 10.94
CA PRO A 553 28.32 12.89 12.32
C PRO A 553 28.86 14.32 12.43
N VAL A 554 28.26 15.12 13.32
CA VAL A 554 28.73 16.47 13.64
C VAL A 554 29.35 16.46 15.02
N VAL A 555 30.62 16.84 15.08
CA VAL A 555 31.39 16.96 16.32
C VAL A 555 31.70 18.42 16.57
N GLN A 556 31.27 18.92 17.72
CA GLN A 556 31.55 20.27 18.17
C GLN A 556 32.88 20.31 18.90
N ASP A 557 33.82 21.11 18.38
CA ASP A 557 35.07 21.48 19.05
C ASP A 557 34.74 22.22 20.35
N THR A 558 34.68 21.47 21.44
CA THR A 558 34.19 21.96 22.74
C THR A 558 35.34 22.49 23.58
N ASN A 559 36.57 22.05 23.28
CA ASN A 559 37.77 22.48 23.98
C ASN A 559 38.49 23.67 23.26
N GLY A 560 38.08 24.01 22.04
CA GLY A 560 38.52 25.16 21.26
C GLY A 560 39.91 25.02 20.63
N ASN A 561 40.40 23.81 20.41
CA ASN A 561 41.76 23.57 19.92
C ASN A 561 41.87 23.40 18.39
N GLY A 562 40.74 23.39 17.68
CA GLY A 562 40.66 23.32 16.22
C GLY A 562 40.94 21.93 15.63
N ILE A 563 40.98 20.87 16.44
CA ILE A 563 41.12 19.47 16.01
C ILE A 563 40.06 18.61 16.71
N VAL A 564 39.59 17.54 16.05
CA VAL A 564 38.66 16.61 16.71
C VAL A 564 39.41 15.70 17.68
N ASP A 565 39.05 15.73 18.96
CA ASP A 565 39.63 14.85 19.99
C ASP A 565 38.67 14.53 21.17
N ALA A 566 39.21 13.89 22.22
CA ALA A 566 38.46 13.45 23.39
C ALA A 566 37.83 14.58 24.22
N GLY A 567 38.21 15.84 24.00
CA GLY A 567 37.58 16.99 24.62
C GLY A 567 36.33 17.48 23.89
N ASP A 568 35.96 16.86 22.77
CA ASP A 568 34.86 17.28 21.91
C ASP A 568 33.61 16.42 22.07
N THR A 569 32.48 16.99 21.65
CA THR A 569 31.16 16.37 21.83
C THR A 569 30.50 16.17 20.47
N GLN A 570 30.09 14.93 20.18
CA GLN A 570 29.18 14.68 19.06
C GLN A 570 27.79 15.23 19.39
N VAL A 571 27.17 15.94 18.46
CA VAL A 571 25.86 16.60 18.65
C VAL A 571 24.77 16.07 17.71
N SER A 572 25.12 15.45 16.58
CA SER A 572 24.16 14.86 15.64
C SER A 572 24.81 13.79 14.75
N GLY A 573 24.00 13.09 13.97
CA GLY A 573 24.41 12.09 12.99
C GLY A 573 24.44 10.67 13.52
N ILE A 574 25.02 9.77 12.74
CA ILE A 574 25.18 8.35 13.09
C ILE A 574 25.98 8.17 14.37
N ARG A 575 25.72 7.08 15.09
CA ARG A 575 26.53 6.66 16.24
C ARG A 575 27.62 5.71 15.75
N ASN A 576 28.72 5.64 16.49
CA ASN A 576 29.81 4.74 16.16
C ASN A 576 29.37 3.27 16.32
N ASN A 577 29.50 2.46 15.27
CA ASN A 577 29.19 1.02 15.27
C ASN A 577 27.71 0.73 15.58
N LEU A 578 26.82 1.53 14.99
CA LEU A 578 25.37 1.58 15.22
C LEU A 578 24.65 2.30 14.04
N ALA A 579 25.21 2.25 12.83
CA ALA A 579 24.87 3.08 11.68
C ALA A 579 24.34 2.21 10.52
N PHE A 580 24.77 2.45 9.27
CA PHE A 580 24.23 1.77 8.08
C PHE A 580 24.64 0.29 7.97
N GLU A 581 23.98 -0.55 8.76
CA GLU A 581 24.15 -2.00 8.81
C GLU A 581 23.53 -2.71 7.60
N SER A 582 22.26 -2.39 7.33
CA SER A 582 21.46 -3.13 6.37
C SER A 582 21.57 -2.62 4.94
N LEU A 583 21.46 -3.52 3.95
CA LEU A 583 21.39 -3.11 2.55
C LEU A 583 20.66 -4.12 1.66
N THR A 584 19.61 -3.67 0.98
CA THR A 584 18.85 -4.53 0.05
C THR A 584 18.30 -3.76 -1.14
N ILE A 585 17.99 -4.46 -2.23
CA ILE A 585 17.42 -3.89 -3.46
C ILE A 585 16.11 -4.62 -3.79
N SER A 586 15.08 -3.87 -4.16
CA SER A 586 13.81 -4.43 -4.62
C SER A 586 13.99 -5.38 -5.82
N PRO A 587 13.11 -6.38 -5.99
CA PRO A 587 13.20 -7.32 -7.12
C PRO A 587 13.25 -6.64 -8.50
N ASP A 588 12.59 -5.50 -8.69
CA ASP A 588 12.62 -4.73 -9.93
C ASP A 588 13.90 -3.89 -10.16
N GLN A 589 14.83 -3.91 -9.20
CA GLN A 589 16.12 -3.20 -9.22
C GLN A 589 16.02 -1.67 -9.26
N LYS A 590 14.87 -1.12 -8.88
CA LYS A 590 14.65 0.33 -8.89
C LYS A 590 14.82 0.98 -7.52
N THR A 591 14.65 0.23 -6.43
CA THR A 591 14.65 0.77 -5.09
C THR A 591 15.72 0.10 -4.24
N LEU A 592 16.53 0.89 -3.55
CA LEU A 592 17.51 0.40 -2.57
C LEU A 592 17.10 0.88 -1.18
N TYR A 593 17.17 -0.01 -0.20
CA TYR A 593 16.92 0.30 1.21
C TYR A 593 18.19 0.06 2.02
N THR A 594 18.44 0.97 2.95
CA THR A 594 19.40 0.80 4.05
C THR A 594 18.75 1.30 5.33
N ALA A 595 19.30 0.98 6.49
CA ALA A 595 18.79 1.46 7.76
C ALA A 595 19.89 1.61 8.79
N THR A 596 19.64 2.48 9.77
CA THR A 596 20.52 2.59 10.93
C THR A 596 20.29 1.43 11.90
N GLU A 597 21.35 0.88 12.52
CA GLU A 597 21.20 -0.17 13.53
C GLU A 597 20.35 0.33 14.70
N ASN A 598 20.64 1.56 15.13
CA ASN A 598 20.02 2.24 16.25
C ASN A 598 19.71 3.71 15.89
N ALA A 599 19.11 4.44 16.83
CA ALA A 599 18.78 5.85 16.67
C ALA A 599 19.99 6.73 16.33
N LEU A 600 19.80 7.69 15.41
CA LEU A 600 20.72 8.82 15.26
C LEU A 600 20.86 9.56 16.59
N PHE A 601 21.98 10.28 16.76
CA PHE A 601 22.28 10.94 18.02
C PHE A 601 21.17 11.90 18.48
N GLN A 602 20.54 12.60 17.52
CA GLN A 602 19.46 13.55 17.76
C GLN A 602 18.05 12.94 17.84
N ASP A 603 17.87 11.65 17.53
CA ASP A 603 16.55 11.02 17.46
C ASP A 603 16.11 10.36 18.77
N GLY A 604 17.07 9.85 19.54
CA GLY A 604 16.77 9.15 20.78
C GLY A 604 17.95 8.37 21.35
N ALA A 605 17.64 7.56 22.36
CA ALA A 605 18.59 6.62 22.96
C ALA A 605 18.71 5.34 22.12
N ILE A 606 19.82 4.64 22.31
CA ILE A 606 19.99 3.25 21.85
C ILE A 606 19.06 2.31 22.62
N ALA A 607 18.89 1.08 22.13
CA ALA A 607 18.08 0.08 22.79
C ALA A 607 18.55 -0.18 24.24
N THR A 608 17.59 -0.45 25.12
CA THR A 608 17.82 -0.74 26.54
C THR A 608 17.02 -1.98 26.95
N LEU A 609 17.16 -2.44 28.19
CA LEU A 609 16.38 -3.58 28.72
C LEU A 609 14.87 -3.34 28.75
N THR A 610 14.41 -2.09 28.65
CA THR A 610 12.99 -1.74 28.77
C THR A 610 12.42 -1.05 27.54
N ASN A 611 13.27 -0.46 26.70
CA ASN A 611 12.84 0.32 25.54
C ASN A 611 13.67 -0.06 24.31
N GLY A 612 13.00 -0.11 23.16
CA GLY A 612 13.64 -0.15 21.85
C GLY A 612 14.31 1.16 21.45
N SER A 613 14.84 1.18 20.23
CA SER A 613 15.54 2.30 19.62
C SER A 613 14.84 2.79 18.35
N PRO A 614 14.68 4.12 18.14
CA PRO A 614 14.10 4.67 16.92
C PRO A 614 15.11 4.73 15.78
N SER A 615 15.28 3.62 15.06
CA SER A 615 16.10 3.52 13.86
C SER A 615 15.40 4.13 12.63
N ARG A 616 16.18 4.54 11.63
CA ARG A 616 15.67 5.08 10.36
C ARG A 616 15.96 4.13 9.22
N ILE A 617 14.93 3.74 8.47
CA ILE A 617 15.06 3.13 7.14
C ILE A 617 15.14 4.26 6.11
N LEU A 618 16.14 4.25 5.24
CA LEU A 618 16.35 5.20 4.15
C LEU A 618 16.12 4.50 2.80
N GLN A 619 15.29 5.11 1.96
CA GLN A 619 14.92 4.59 0.63
C GLN A 619 15.55 5.45 -0.48
N TYR A 620 16.22 4.78 -1.41
CA TYR A 620 16.80 5.37 -2.62
C TYR A 620 16.07 4.91 -3.87
N ASN A 621 15.84 5.84 -4.81
CA ASN A 621 15.49 5.51 -6.18
C ASN A 621 16.77 5.36 -6.99
N LEU A 622 17.07 4.14 -7.43
CA LEU A 622 18.28 3.82 -8.19
C LEU A 622 18.27 4.37 -9.62
N THR A 623 17.11 4.77 -10.14
CA THR A 623 16.97 5.42 -11.45
C THR A 623 17.51 6.85 -11.38
N SER A 624 17.12 7.62 -10.36
CA SER A 624 17.60 9.00 -10.13
C SER A 624 18.91 9.07 -9.32
N GLY A 625 19.19 8.02 -8.54
CA GLY A 625 20.27 7.99 -7.55
C GLY A 625 20.00 8.81 -6.30
N GLN A 626 18.76 9.30 -6.09
CA GLN A 626 18.41 10.19 -4.98
C GLN A 626 17.74 9.45 -3.81
N PRO A 627 17.99 9.87 -2.56
CA PRO A 627 17.19 9.47 -1.41
C PRO A 627 15.83 10.18 -1.49
N GLU A 628 14.75 9.41 -1.43
CA GLU A 628 13.39 9.93 -1.63
C GLU A 628 12.54 9.86 -0.36
N LYS A 629 12.76 8.87 0.50
CA LYS A 629 11.95 8.65 1.71
C LYS A 629 12.75 8.13 2.89
N GLU A 630 12.23 8.38 4.08
CA GLU A 630 12.72 7.78 5.33
C GLU A 630 11.54 7.23 6.15
N TYR A 631 11.74 6.13 6.87
CA TYR A 631 10.71 5.52 7.71
C TYR A 631 11.23 5.22 9.12
N LEU A 632 10.35 5.36 10.12
CA LEU A 632 10.67 5.04 11.51
C LEU A 632 10.54 3.54 11.76
N TYR A 633 11.64 2.90 12.14
CA TYR A 633 11.69 1.52 12.62
C TYR A 633 11.98 1.51 14.12
N ILE A 634 11.15 0.82 14.92
CA ILE A 634 11.40 0.65 16.35
C ILE A 634 11.93 -0.76 16.60
N THR A 635 13.19 -0.85 17.04
CA THR A 635 13.79 -2.13 17.47
C THR A 635 13.12 -2.63 18.76
N ASP A 636 13.22 -3.92 19.06
CA ASP A 636 12.82 -4.42 20.37
C ASP A 636 13.77 -3.92 21.48
N PRO A 637 13.36 -3.98 22.76
CA PRO A 637 14.28 -3.90 23.88
C PRO A 637 15.33 -5.02 23.85
N VAL A 638 16.44 -4.82 24.56
CA VAL A 638 17.46 -5.84 24.78
C VAL A 638 16.83 -7.09 25.40
N ALA A 639 16.98 -8.24 24.73
CA ALA A 639 16.19 -9.43 24.97
C ALA A 639 16.42 -10.10 26.34
N ALA A 640 17.61 -9.92 26.93
CA ALA A 640 17.98 -10.51 28.20
C ALA A 640 18.80 -9.54 29.06
N THR A 641 18.78 -9.73 30.38
CA THR A 641 19.66 -8.97 31.28
C THR A 641 21.09 -9.51 31.21
N PRO A 642 22.11 -8.71 30.89
CA PRO A 642 23.51 -9.14 30.91
C PRO A 642 23.92 -9.63 32.30
N THR A 643 24.66 -10.73 32.37
CA THR A 643 25.25 -11.23 33.63
C THR A 643 26.61 -10.61 33.91
N SER A 644 27.21 -9.96 32.90
CA SER A 644 28.41 -9.12 32.97
C SER A 644 28.35 -8.08 31.83
N GLY A 645 29.18 -7.03 31.86
CA GLY A 645 29.28 -6.09 30.74
C GLY A 645 27.99 -5.34 30.39
N THR A 646 27.77 -5.12 29.09
CA THR A 646 26.60 -4.41 28.51
C THR A 646 25.76 -5.36 27.65
N GLY A 647 24.59 -4.89 27.24
CA GLY A 647 23.76 -5.55 26.24
C GLY A 647 23.22 -4.52 25.26
N ASP A 648 22.82 -5.00 24.08
CA ASP A 648 22.36 -4.17 22.98
C ASP A 648 21.33 -4.93 22.11
N ASN A 649 20.56 -4.19 21.32
CA ASN A 649 19.69 -4.72 20.27
C ASN A 649 19.65 -3.74 19.09
N GLY A 650 19.73 -4.30 17.88
CA GLY A 650 19.91 -3.52 16.67
C GLY A 650 19.20 -4.12 15.46
N LEU A 651 18.81 -3.26 14.52
CA LEU A 651 18.39 -3.66 13.17
C LEU A 651 19.64 -3.90 12.32
N VAL A 652 19.98 -5.16 12.09
CA VAL A 652 21.26 -5.53 11.47
C VAL A 652 21.17 -5.83 9.98
N ASP A 653 20.00 -6.25 9.47
CA ASP A 653 19.83 -6.38 8.01
C ASP A 653 18.38 -6.27 7.55
N LEU A 654 18.22 -6.06 6.24
CA LEU A 654 16.95 -5.99 5.53
C LEU A 654 16.99 -6.88 4.28
N LEU A 655 15.86 -7.47 3.92
CA LEU A 655 15.66 -8.17 2.64
C LEU A 655 14.34 -7.76 2.01
N ALA A 656 14.38 -7.08 0.86
CA ALA A 656 13.17 -6.78 0.12
C ALA A 656 12.56 -8.05 -0.49
N ILE A 657 11.29 -8.32 -0.19
CA ILE A 657 10.58 -9.49 -0.70
C ILE A 657 9.60 -9.15 -1.84
N ASP A 658 9.30 -7.87 -2.04
CA ASP A 658 8.50 -7.36 -3.15
C ASP A 658 8.92 -5.94 -3.57
N ASN A 659 8.18 -5.34 -4.51
CA ASN A 659 8.41 -3.96 -4.98
C ASN A 659 7.54 -2.91 -4.27
N ARG A 660 6.68 -3.32 -3.33
CA ARG A 660 5.71 -2.44 -2.66
C ARG A 660 6.23 -1.88 -1.34
N GLY A 661 7.34 -2.41 -0.84
CA GLY A 661 7.93 -2.00 0.44
C GLY A 661 7.71 -3.02 1.55
N THR A 662 7.49 -4.29 1.22
CA THR A 662 7.51 -5.38 2.21
C THR A 662 8.94 -5.93 2.32
N LEU A 663 9.47 -5.93 3.53
CA LEU A 663 10.84 -6.33 3.85
C LEU A 663 10.83 -7.44 4.89
N LEU A 664 11.88 -8.27 4.92
CA LEU A 664 12.28 -8.95 6.15
C LEU A 664 13.33 -8.10 6.86
N SER A 665 13.22 -7.97 8.18
CA SER A 665 14.27 -7.38 9.01
C SER A 665 14.86 -8.38 9.97
N VAL A 666 16.17 -8.34 10.15
CA VAL A 666 16.87 -9.10 11.18
C VAL A 666 17.17 -8.17 12.36
N GLU A 667 16.65 -8.53 13.53
CA GLU A 667 17.09 -7.92 14.78
C GLU A 667 18.02 -8.88 15.52
N ARG A 668 19.16 -8.34 15.94
CA ARG A 668 20.14 -9.05 16.75
C ARG A 668 20.22 -8.37 18.11
N SER A 669 19.93 -9.12 19.16
CA SER A 669 20.18 -8.70 20.54
C SER A 669 21.32 -9.50 21.15
N PHE A 670 22.28 -8.80 21.76
CA PHE A 670 23.39 -9.39 22.50
C PHE A 670 23.31 -9.01 23.97
N SER A 671 23.60 -9.95 24.85
CA SER A 671 23.74 -9.69 26.28
C SER A 671 24.98 -10.39 26.82
N ALA A 672 25.94 -9.62 27.33
CA ALA A 672 27.21 -10.17 27.78
C ALA A 672 27.00 -11.19 28.93
N GLY A 673 27.57 -12.37 28.74
CA GLY A 673 27.41 -13.54 29.61
C GLY A 673 26.07 -14.27 29.47
N VAL A 674 25.24 -13.93 28.48
CA VAL A 674 24.03 -14.69 28.07
C VAL A 674 24.17 -15.17 26.62
N GLY A 675 24.55 -14.30 25.69
CA GLY A 675 24.70 -14.61 24.26
C GLY A 675 23.73 -13.82 23.38
N ASN A 676 23.51 -14.32 22.16
CA ASN A 676 22.68 -13.68 21.14
C ASN A 676 21.22 -14.17 21.18
N THR A 677 20.29 -13.30 20.82
CA THR A 677 18.90 -13.61 20.48
C THR A 677 18.60 -12.93 19.15
N ILE A 678 18.30 -13.74 18.14
CA ILE A 678 18.08 -13.28 16.76
C ILE A 678 16.61 -13.46 16.41
N LYS A 679 16.00 -12.41 15.89
CA LYS A 679 14.61 -12.44 15.43
C LYS A 679 14.51 -11.95 13.99
N ILE A 680 13.66 -12.61 13.22
CA ILE A 680 13.28 -12.21 11.87
C ILE A 680 11.85 -11.71 11.93
N TYR A 681 11.64 -10.51 11.41
CA TYR A 681 10.34 -9.89 11.27
C TYR A 681 9.99 -9.68 9.81
N GLU A 682 8.72 -9.80 9.46
CA GLU A 682 8.15 -9.17 8.27
C GLU A 682 7.80 -7.72 8.61
N VAL A 683 8.15 -6.80 7.73
CA VAL A 683 8.01 -5.36 7.92
C VAL A 683 7.32 -4.76 6.72
N SER A 684 6.33 -3.91 6.95
CA SER A 684 5.63 -3.18 5.90
C SER A 684 5.88 -1.68 6.03
N LEU A 685 6.37 -1.06 4.94
CA LEU A 685 6.57 0.39 4.84
C LEU A 685 5.28 1.13 4.43
N GLN A 686 4.32 0.41 3.89
CA GLN A 686 3.02 0.92 3.46
C GLN A 686 2.28 1.48 4.67
N GLY A 687 1.75 2.71 4.55
CA GLY A 687 1.02 3.38 5.65
C GLY A 687 1.93 4.04 6.69
N ALA A 688 3.22 3.74 6.71
CA ALA A 688 4.18 4.41 7.58
C ALA A 688 4.36 5.88 7.16
N THR A 689 4.57 6.75 8.15
CA THR A 689 4.80 8.17 7.89
C THR A 689 6.19 8.36 7.26
N ASP A 690 6.27 9.12 6.15
CA ASP A 690 7.55 9.55 5.62
C ASP A 690 8.18 10.60 6.55
N ILE A 691 9.30 10.22 7.18
CA ILE A 691 10.02 11.05 8.15
C ILE A 691 11.20 11.83 7.53
N SER A 692 11.33 11.83 6.20
CA SER A 692 12.40 12.53 5.48
C SER A 692 12.43 14.03 5.78
N PHE A 693 11.28 14.61 6.14
CA PHE A 693 11.13 16.03 6.48
C PHE A 693 11.60 16.42 7.89
N TYR A 694 11.96 15.45 8.75
CA TYR A 694 12.38 15.68 10.13
C TYR A 694 13.87 15.46 10.31
N ASP A 695 14.59 16.50 10.77
CA ASP A 695 16.00 16.42 11.15
C ASP A 695 16.22 15.67 12.48
N SER A 696 15.21 15.70 13.37
CA SER A 696 15.17 14.99 14.66
C SER A 696 13.77 14.45 14.92
N LEU A 697 13.67 13.23 15.47
CA LEU A 697 12.40 12.61 15.87
C LEU A 697 12.00 12.91 17.32
N SER A 698 12.90 13.47 18.13
CA SER A 698 12.76 13.55 19.59
C SER A 698 11.50 14.28 20.10
N THR A 699 10.90 15.15 19.28
CA THR A 699 9.72 15.94 19.63
C THR A 699 8.46 15.56 18.84
N GLU A 700 8.60 14.73 17.80
CA GLU A 700 7.55 14.45 16.81
C GLU A 700 7.07 13.00 16.85
N GLN A 701 7.72 12.11 17.61
CA GLN A 701 7.43 10.67 17.66
C GLN A 701 5.96 10.32 17.88
N ALA A 702 5.22 11.13 18.64
CA ALA A 702 3.81 10.85 18.93
C ALA A 702 2.88 11.00 17.71
N ALA A 703 3.30 11.74 16.68
CA ALA A 703 2.53 11.96 15.45
C ALA A 703 3.01 11.09 14.27
N ILE A 704 4.06 10.28 14.48
CA ILE A 704 4.66 9.43 13.46
C ILE A 704 4.09 8.03 13.59
N GLN A 705 3.49 7.52 12.52
CA GLN A 705 3.18 6.11 12.40
C GLN A 705 4.46 5.35 12.00
N PRO A 706 5.03 4.50 12.88
CA PRO A 706 6.17 3.66 12.51
C PRO A 706 5.75 2.58 11.52
N VAL A 707 6.73 1.90 10.94
CA VAL A 707 6.50 0.71 10.10
C VAL A 707 5.79 -0.38 10.90
N GLU A 708 4.92 -1.14 10.23
CA GLU A 708 4.29 -2.32 10.83
C GLU A 708 5.27 -3.48 10.84
N LYS A 709 5.28 -4.26 11.93
CA LYS A 709 6.25 -5.33 12.16
C LYS A 709 5.56 -6.58 12.74
N ARG A 710 5.72 -7.72 12.07
CA ARG A 710 5.19 -9.04 12.47
C ARG A 710 6.32 -10.04 12.69
N LEU A 711 6.39 -10.68 13.86
CA LEU A 711 7.43 -11.67 14.15
C LEU A 711 7.21 -12.93 13.31
N LEU A 712 8.19 -13.30 12.49
CA LEU A 712 8.17 -14.55 11.73
C LEU A 712 8.88 -15.68 12.47
N LEU A 713 10.05 -15.39 13.05
CA LEU A 713 10.87 -16.41 13.69
C LEU A 713 11.79 -15.80 14.76
N ASN A 714 11.77 -16.39 15.95
CA ASN A 714 12.83 -16.24 16.93
C ASN A 714 13.74 -17.46 16.87
N LEU A 715 15.00 -17.30 16.48
CA LEU A 715 15.91 -18.43 16.25
C LEU A 715 16.13 -19.30 17.50
N ASN A 716 15.91 -18.77 18.70
CA ASN A 716 16.00 -19.55 19.94
C ASN A 716 14.95 -20.70 19.98
N SER A 717 13.82 -20.58 19.27
CA SER A 717 12.82 -21.64 19.19
C SER A 717 13.31 -22.88 18.44
N LEU A 718 14.34 -22.73 17.60
CA LEU A 718 14.92 -23.82 16.82
C LEU A 718 15.78 -24.78 17.66
N ASN A 719 16.21 -24.36 18.85
CA ASN A 719 17.08 -25.15 19.74
C ASN A 719 18.34 -25.70 19.02
N LEU A 720 19.03 -24.84 18.27
CA LEU A 720 20.19 -25.21 17.48
C LEU A 720 21.28 -25.87 18.35
N PRO A 721 21.92 -26.96 17.86
CA PRO A 721 22.83 -27.77 18.67
C PRO A 721 24.08 -27.01 19.14
N ASN A 722 24.48 -25.97 18.42
CA ASN A 722 25.64 -25.13 18.72
C ASN A 722 25.26 -23.74 19.25
N GLY A 723 23.96 -23.46 19.42
CA GLY A 723 23.44 -22.12 19.67
C GLY A 723 23.46 -21.24 18.40
N THR A 724 23.17 -19.96 18.61
CA THR A 724 23.15 -18.93 17.55
C THR A 724 24.26 -17.92 17.82
N ASP A 725 25.09 -17.62 16.81
CA ASP A 725 26.10 -16.56 16.90
C ASP A 725 25.54 -15.21 16.37
N ASN A 726 26.42 -14.24 16.11
CA ASN A 726 26.10 -12.87 15.72
C ASN A 726 25.53 -12.78 14.28
N ILE A 727 24.31 -13.28 14.07
CA ILE A 727 23.67 -13.25 12.75
C ILE A 727 23.37 -11.81 12.36
N GLU A 728 23.97 -11.40 11.25
CA GLU A 728 23.92 -10.02 10.77
C GLU A 728 23.59 -9.92 9.29
N GLY A 729 23.68 -11.00 8.49
CA GLY A 729 23.28 -10.94 7.08
C GLY A 729 22.11 -11.87 6.72
N ILE A 730 21.24 -11.43 5.81
CA ILE A 730 20.13 -12.21 5.23
C ILE A 730 20.04 -12.06 3.71
N ALA A 731 19.82 -13.18 3.00
CA ALA A 731 19.50 -13.16 1.57
C ALA A 731 18.52 -14.28 1.21
N PHE A 732 17.79 -14.09 0.11
CA PHE A 732 17.22 -15.25 -0.59
C PHE A 732 18.31 -16.13 -1.19
N GLY A 733 18.03 -17.43 -1.36
CA GLY A 733 18.87 -18.36 -2.11
C GLY A 733 18.14 -18.98 -3.31
N PRO A 734 18.56 -20.15 -3.83
CA PRO A 734 17.77 -20.89 -4.82
C PRO A 734 16.44 -21.39 -4.23
N GLN A 735 15.43 -21.62 -5.08
CA GLN A 735 14.22 -22.33 -4.67
C GLN A 735 14.55 -23.77 -4.21
N LEU A 736 13.91 -24.19 -3.12
CA LEU A 736 14.00 -25.53 -2.56
C LEU A 736 13.20 -26.54 -3.41
N PRO A 737 13.46 -27.86 -3.30
CA PRO A 737 12.75 -28.88 -4.08
C PRO A 737 11.23 -28.91 -3.88
N ASN A 738 10.72 -28.38 -2.76
CA ASN A 738 9.29 -28.27 -2.47
C ASN A 738 8.64 -26.99 -3.04
N GLY A 739 9.41 -26.13 -3.72
CA GLY A 739 8.96 -24.86 -4.27
C GLY A 739 9.14 -23.65 -3.34
N ASN A 740 9.44 -23.86 -2.06
CA ASN A 740 9.69 -22.77 -1.11
C ASN A 740 10.96 -22.01 -1.48
N GLN A 741 10.96 -20.72 -1.24
CA GLN A 741 12.11 -19.87 -1.45
C GLN A 741 13.10 -20.06 -0.30
N SER A 742 14.36 -20.45 -0.56
CA SER A 742 15.33 -20.53 0.54
C SER A 742 15.74 -19.14 1.01
N ILE A 743 16.01 -19.01 2.32
CA ILE A 743 16.65 -17.87 2.95
C ILE A 743 17.98 -18.35 3.53
N VAL A 744 19.04 -17.59 3.34
CA VAL A 744 20.38 -17.85 3.88
C VAL A 744 20.76 -16.73 4.84
N LEU A 745 21.21 -17.11 6.03
CA LEU A 745 21.69 -16.21 7.07
C LEU A 745 23.20 -16.40 7.25
N VAL A 746 23.94 -15.32 7.53
CA VAL A 746 25.37 -15.37 7.86
C VAL A 746 25.63 -14.68 9.20
N SER A 747 26.59 -15.21 9.96
CA SER A 747 27.05 -14.58 11.20
C SER A 747 28.43 -13.96 11.08
N ASP A 748 28.57 -12.83 11.73
CA ASP A 748 29.84 -12.29 12.14
C ASP A 748 30.39 -13.07 13.34
N ASN A 749 31.71 -13.27 13.37
CA ASN A 749 32.42 -13.86 14.49
C ASN A 749 33.29 -12.86 15.23
N ASN A 750 33.26 -11.56 14.87
CA ASN A 750 34.08 -10.47 15.38
C ASN A 750 35.60 -10.78 15.36
N PHE A 751 36.03 -11.76 14.55
CA PHE A 751 37.36 -12.39 14.64
C PHE A 751 37.76 -12.85 16.06
N ASN A 752 36.78 -13.17 16.90
CA ASN A 752 36.93 -13.54 18.30
C ASN A 752 36.96 -15.06 18.48
N GLN A 753 37.89 -15.57 19.30
CA GLN A 753 38.08 -17.00 19.54
C GLN A 753 36.92 -17.68 20.32
N THR A 754 36.00 -16.90 20.87
CA THR A 754 34.81 -17.40 21.58
C THR A 754 33.55 -17.44 20.71
N GLN A 755 33.64 -16.95 19.48
CA GLN A 755 32.58 -16.92 18.48
C GLN A 755 32.95 -17.81 17.28
N PHE A 756 32.01 -17.98 16.36
CA PHE A 756 32.17 -18.76 15.14
C PHE A 756 31.37 -18.14 13.98
N THR A 757 31.80 -18.40 12.75
CA THR A 757 31.03 -18.05 11.56
C THR A 757 29.98 -19.13 11.31
N GLN A 758 28.72 -18.74 11.24
CA GLN A 758 27.56 -19.59 11.08
C GLN A 758 26.87 -19.23 9.75
N ILE A 759 26.47 -20.25 8.99
CA ILE A 759 25.63 -20.08 7.79
C ILE A 759 24.42 -20.98 7.96
N LEU A 760 23.23 -20.39 8.07
CA LEU A 760 21.97 -21.13 8.22
C LEU A 760 21.14 -21.04 6.94
N ALA A 761 20.37 -22.09 6.68
CA ALA A 761 19.35 -22.10 5.63
C ALA A 761 17.96 -22.29 6.23
N LEU A 762 17.01 -21.47 5.78
CA LEU A 762 15.58 -21.61 6.02
C LEU A 762 14.86 -21.83 4.68
N GLY A 763 13.64 -22.35 4.73
CA GLY A 763 12.70 -22.39 3.61
C GLY A 763 11.49 -21.52 3.93
N ALA A 764 11.25 -20.49 3.12
CA ALA A 764 10.14 -19.56 3.25
C ALA A 764 9.07 -19.86 2.20
N GLU A 765 7.84 -19.94 2.66
CA GLU A 765 6.67 -19.96 1.80
C GLU A 765 6.35 -18.53 1.38
N VAL A 766 6.63 -18.14 0.14
CA VAL A 766 6.34 -16.78 -0.36
C VAL A 766 4.99 -16.81 -1.08
N VAL A 767 4.02 -16.06 -0.56
CA VAL A 767 2.65 -15.99 -1.08
C VAL A 767 2.37 -14.59 -1.63
N PRO A 768 1.86 -14.46 -2.87
CA PRO A 768 1.53 -13.15 -3.42
C PRO A 768 0.30 -12.55 -2.73
N THR A 769 0.30 -11.23 -2.57
CA THR A 769 -0.78 -10.49 -1.92
C THR A 769 -1.54 -9.60 -2.91
N ALA A 770 -2.87 -9.66 -2.89
CA ALA A 770 -3.75 -8.71 -3.57
C ALA A 770 -3.96 -7.49 -2.68
N ALA A 771 -3.90 -6.29 -3.27
CA ALA A 771 -4.23 -5.06 -2.57
C ALA A 771 -5.77 -4.86 -2.51
N PRO A 772 -6.37 -4.60 -1.34
CA PRO A 772 -7.74 -4.15 -1.22
C PRO A 772 -7.88 -2.73 -1.79
N ARG A 773 -9.10 -2.35 -2.12
CA ARG A 773 -9.42 -0.98 -2.60
C ARG A 773 -10.30 -0.22 -1.62
N VAL A 774 -11.19 -0.93 -0.94
CA VAL A 774 -12.15 -0.37 0.02
C VAL A 774 -12.21 -1.29 1.24
N GLU A 775 -12.54 -0.74 2.40
CA GLU A 775 -12.90 -1.48 3.60
C GLU A 775 -14.21 -0.91 4.17
N THR A 776 -14.94 -1.72 4.94
CA THR A 776 -16.19 -1.28 5.57
C THR A 776 -15.93 -0.34 6.74
N ARG A 777 -16.70 0.74 6.83
CA ARG A 777 -16.63 1.76 7.90
C ARG A 777 -18.02 2.14 8.45
N PRO A 778 -18.11 2.54 9.74
CA PRO A 778 -17.04 2.45 10.74
C PRO A 778 -16.69 1.00 11.05
N ASP A 779 -15.51 0.76 11.63
CA ASP A 779 -15.12 -0.56 12.13
C ASP A 779 -16.18 -1.10 13.11
N LEU A 780 -16.27 -2.42 13.23
CA LEU A 780 -17.42 -3.03 13.94
C LEU A 780 -17.37 -2.88 15.45
N PHE A 781 -16.23 -2.56 16.04
CA PHE A 781 -16.09 -2.36 17.48
C PHE A 781 -17.10 -1.33 18.03
N ASN A 782 -18.04 -1.80 18.88
CA ASN A 782 -19.28 -1.08 19.19
C ASN A 782 -19.39 -0.51 20.62
N ASP A 783 -18.79 -1.13 21.64
CA ASP A 783 -18.78 -0.60 23.02
C ASP A 783 -17.57 -1.08 23.84
N PRO A 784 -16.68 -0.17 24.29
CA PRO A 784 -15.51 -0.53 25.10
C PRO A 784 -15.82 -1.04 26.51
N ASN A 785 -17.08 -0.96 26.96
CA ASN A 785 -17.50 -1.46 28.26
C ASN A 785 -18.04 -2.90 28.19
N LEU A 786 -18.25 -3.44 27.00
CA LEU A 786 -18.71 -4.82 26.83
C LEU A 786 -17.54 -5.80 27.01
N PRO A 787 -17.75 -6.93 27.71
CA PRO A 787 -16.84 -8.07 27.66
C PRO A 787 -16.55 -8.51 26.22
N ARG A 788 -15.38 -9.09 25.96
CA ARG A 788 -14.97 -9.52 24.62
C ARG A 788 -16.02 -10.37 23.91
N ASP A 789 -16.63 -11.32 24.62
CA ASP A 789 -17.62 -12.26 24.08
C ASP A 789 -18.98 -11.63 23.75
N GLU A 790 -19.19 -10.35 24.11
CA GLU A 790 -20.38 -9.57 23.80
C GLU A 790 -20.15 -8.51 22.71
N GLN A 791 -18.90 -8.30 22.29
CA GLN A 791 -18.56 -7.29 21.27
C GLN A 791 -18.95 -7.75 19.86
N ALA A 792 -19.18 -6.79 18.97
CA ALA A 792 -19.38 -7.06 17.57
C ALA A 792 -18.13 -7.73 16.97
N ASP A 793 -18.35 -8.75 16.15
CA ASP A 793 -17.32 -9.63 15.62
C ASP A 793 -17.70 -9.97 14.18
N ALA A 794 -16.97 -9.42 13.21
CA ALA A 794 -17.21 -9.64 11.78
C ALA A 794 -17.07 -11.13 11.45
N ASP A 795 -17.93 -11.65 10.57
CA ASP A 795 -17.85 -13.05 10.17
C ASP A 795 -17.94 -13.23 8.66
N ASP A 796 -19.15 -13.10 8.12
CA ASP A 796 -19.46 -13.56 6.78
C ASP A 796 -20.06 -12.44 5.91
N PRO A 797 -19.56 -12.24 4.68
CA PRO A 797 -20.13 -11.32 3.72
C PRO A 797 -21.00 -12.03 2.67
N ALA A 798 -21.97 -11.31 2.11
CA ALA A 798 -22.70 -11.71 0.89
C ALA A 798 -22.88 -10.52 -0.05
N ILE A 799 -22.56 -10.69 -1.34
CA ILE A 799 -22.58 -9.62 -2.34
C ILE A 799 -23.91 -9.59 -3.10
N TYR A 800 -24.69 -8.54 -2.89
CA TYR A 800 -25.96 -8.33 -3.60
C TYR A 800 -25.76 -7.46 -4.85
N VAL A 801 -26.09 -8.00 -6.03
CA VAL A 801 -26.04 -7.27 -7.30
C VAL A 801 -27.38 -6.58 -7.60
N ASN A 802 -27.37 -5.25 -7.62
CA ASN A 802 -28.56 -4.44 -7.92
C ASN A 802 -28.94 -4.57 -9.41
N ALA A 803 -30.21 -4.92 -9.66
CA ALA A 803 -30.71 -5.23 -11.01
C ALA A 803 -30.84 -4.01 -11.93
N THR A 804 -30.93 -2.80 -11.35
CA THR A 804 -31.19 -1.55 -12.09
C THR A 804 -29.94 -0.70 -12.27
N ASN A 805 -29.04 -0.71 -11.30
CA ASN A 805 -27.77 -0.01 -11.34
C ASN A 805 -26.75 -0.78 -10.49
N SER A 806 -25.76 -1.42 -11.12
CA SER A 806 -24.79 -2.25 -10.41
C SER A 806 -23.87 -1.47 -9.49
N GLU A 807 -23.73 -0.15 -9.66
CA GLU A 807 -22.99 0.72 -8.74
C GLU A 807 -23.71 0.90 -7.39
N GLN A 808 -25.02 0.61 -7.34
CA GLN A 808 -25.85 0.60 -6.13
C GLN A 808 -26.02 -0.81 -5.56
N SER A 809 -25.07 -1.70 -5.85
CA SER A 809 -24.98 -3.02 -5.23
C SER A 809 -24.59 -2.89 -3.76
N LEU A 810 -24.82 -3.95 -2.98
CA LEU A 810 -24.67 -3.93 -1.52
C LEU A 810 -23.76 -5.07 -1.06
N VAL A 811 -23.09 -4.85 0.07
CA VAL A 811 -22.44 -5.91 0.84
C VAL A 811 -23.24 -6.12 2.12
N LEU A 812 -23.83 -7.30 2.27
CA LEU A 812 -24.52 -7.71 3.48
C LEU A 812 -23.53 -8.45 4.36
N THR A 813 -23.44 -8.14 5.64
CA THR A 813 -22.47 -8.81 6.51
C THR A 813 -23.06 -9.21 7.85
N VAL A 814 -22.51 -10.27 8.42
CA VAL A 814 -22.77 -10.68 9.80
C VAL A 814 -21.76 -10.03 10.74
N ALA A 815 -22.27 -9.50 11.84
CA ALA A 815 -21.50 -9.20 13.04
C ALA A 815 -22.03 -10.09 14.18
N LYS A 816 -21.35 -11.20 14.51
CA LYS A 816 -21.89 -12.35 15.27
C LYS A 816 -22.81 -11.94 16.43
N ASN A 817 -22.26 -11.22 17.40
CA ASN A 817 -22.98 -10.79 18.61
C ASN A 817 -23.82 -9.51 18.42
N ALA A 818 -23.71 -8.85 17.27
CA ALA A 818 -24.27 -7.52 17.00
C ALA A 818 -25.26 -7.46 15.81
N GLY A 819 -25.60 -8.60 15.22
CA GLY A 819 -26.62 -8.73 14.18
C GLY A 819 -26.09 -8.60 12.76
N LEU A 820 -26.81 -7.90 11.87
CA LEU A 820 -26.40 -7.69 10.47
C LEU A 820 -26.02 -6.24 10.19
N ARG A 821 -25.17 -6.05 9.19
CA ARG A 821 -24.86 -4.75 8.60
C ARG A 821 -25.05 -4.79 7.09
N VAL A 822 -25.39 -3.64 6.51
CA VAL A 822 -25.52 -3.44 5.07
C VAL A 822 -24.64 -2.27 4.68
N TYR A 823 -23.73 -2.47 3.73
CA TYR A 823 -22.81 -1.46 3.23
C TYR A 823 -23.04 -1.18 1.75
N ASP A 824 -22.73 0.05 1.32
CA ASP A 824 -22.50 0.35 -0.10
C ASP A 824 -21.10 -0.13 -0.55
N LEU A 825 -20.81 -0.01 -1.85
CA LEU A 825 -19.52 -0.37 -2.44
C LEU A 825 -18.37 0.59 -2.09
N SER A 826 -18.66 1.72 -1.46
CA SER A 826 -17.67 2.63 -0.88
C SER A 826 -17.38 2.29 0.59
N GLY A 827 -17.97 1.22 1.11
CA GLY A 827 -17.78 0.73 2.48
C GLY A 827 -18.60 1.49 3.51
N ASN A 828 -19.53 2.38 3.12
CA ASN A 828 -20.32 3.15 4.08
C ASN A 828 -21.47 2.31 4.63
N LEU A 829 -21.63 2.32 5.95
CA LEU A 829 -22.77 1.67 6.62
C LEU A 829 -24.10 2.32 6.23
N LEU A 830 -25.01 1.53 5.66
CA LEU A 830 -26.35 1.95 5.25
C LEU A 830 -27.45 1.50 6.22
N GLN A 831 -27.30 0.32 6.84
CA GLN A 831 -28.27 -0.22 7.79
C GLN A 831 -27.59 -1.12 8.82
N GLU A 832 -28.02 -0.98 10.08
CA GLU A 832 -27.71 -1.89 11.19
C GLU A 832 -28.99 -2.60 11.64
N ILE A 833 -28.90 -3.91 11.87
CA ILE A 833 -30.03 -4.75 12.29
C ILE A 833 -29.63 -5.57 13.51
N ASN A 834 -30.12 -5.16 14.68
CA ASN A 834 -29.95 -5.91 15.92
C ASN A 834 -31.29 -5.97 16.69
N PRO A 835 -32.10 -7.02 16.52
CA PRO A 835 -33.36 -7.18 17.26
C PRO A 835 -33.17 -7.57 18.74
N GLY A 836 -31.93 -7.81 19.19
CA GLY A 836 -31.61 -8.32 20.53
C GLY A 836 -31.91 -9.82 20.68
N ASN A 837 -31.22 -10.49 21.62
CA ASN A 837 -31.32 -11.94 21.84
C ASN A 837 -31.09 -12.78 20.56
N ILE A 838 -30.13 -12.35 19.75
CA ILE A 838 -29.69 -13.03 18.53
C ILE A 838 -28.20 -13.26 18.60
N ARG A 839 -27.72 -14.25 17.84
CA ARG A 839 -26.31 -14.37 17.48
C ARG A 839 -26.25 -14.93 16.08
N TYR A 840 -26.11 -14.07 15.09
CA TYR A 840 -25.97 -14.52 13.72
C TYR A 840 -24.59 -15.16 13.50
N ASN A 841 -24.46 -16.02 12.51
CA ASN A 841 -23.18 -16.64 12.15
C ASN A 841 -22.85 -16.32 10.68
N ASN A 842 -23.47 -17.04 9.73
CA ASN A 842 -23.26 -16.81 8.30
C ASN A 842 -24.50 -16.21 7.63
N ILE A 843 -24.30 -15.62 6.45
CA ILE A 843 -25.36 -15.06 5.61
C ILE A 843 -25.10 -15.40 4.14
N ASP A 844 -26.15 -15.80 3.43
CA ASP A 844 -26.08 -15.97 1.99
C ASP A 844 -27.40 -15.47 1.35
N LEU A 845 -27.44 -15.30 0.03
CA LEU A 845 -28.56 -14.69 -0.67
C LEU A 845 -28.96 -15.43 -1.94
N GLN A 846 -30.20 -15.22 -2.37
CA GLN A 846 -30.70 -15.74 -3.63
C GLN A 846 -31.72 -14.81 -4.27
N TYR A 847 -31.66 -14.73 -5.59
CA TYR A 847 -32.47 -13.83 -6.39
C TYR A 847 -33.79 -14.45 -6.86
N ASN A 848 -34.80 -13.60 -7.06
CA ASN A 848 -36.07 -13.91 -7.73
C ASN A 848 -36.95 -14.99 -7.07
N PHE A 849 -36.85 -15.22 -5.76
CA PHE A 849 -37.77 -16.11 -5.03
C PHE A 849 -39.23 -15.71 -5.25
N GLU A 850 -40.11 -16.66 -5.54
CA GLU A 850 -41.53 -16.38 -5.75
C GLU A 850 -42.27 -16.24 -4.40
N LEU A 851 -42.59 -15.01 -4.01
CA LEU A 851 -43.34 -14.68 -2.78
C LEU A 851 -44.62 -13.94 -3.15
N GLY A 852 -45.78 -14.52 -2.83
CA GLY A 852 -47.09 -13.91 -3.12
C GLY A 852 -47.33 -13.66 -4.62
N GLY A 853 -46.69 -14.44 -5.49
CA GLY A 853 -46.73 -14.26 -6.95
C GLY A 853 -45.82 -13.14 -7.49
N THR A 854 -44.86 -12.66 -6.69
CA THR A 854 -43.86 -11.66 -7.08
C THR A 854 -42.43 -12.19 -6.90
N HIS A 855 -41.52 -11.82 -7.79
CA HIS A 855 -40.10 -12.13 -7.63
C HIS A 855 -39.50 -11.22 -6.56
N THR A 856 -38.93 -11.84 -5.54
CA THR A 856 -38.34 -11.21 -4.36
C THR A 856 -36.91 -11.70 -4.20
N ASP A 857 -35.96 -10.79 -4.07
CA ASP A 857 -34.60 -11.16 -3.70
C ASP A 857 -34.54 -11.35 -2.18
N ILE A 858 -33.86 -12.40 -1.71
CA ILE A 858 -33.82 -12.77 -0.30
C ILE A 858 -32.39 -12.97 0.19
N ALA A 859 -32.17 -12.70 1.47
CA ALA A 859 -30.98 -13.09 2.22
C ALA A 859 -31.40 -13.99 3.39
N VAL A 860 -30.59 -15.00 3.73
CA VAL A 860 -30.86 -15.91 4.85
C VAL A 860 -29.63 -15.97 5.73
N ALA A 861 -29.83 -15.75 7.03
CA ALA A 861 -28.81 -15.92 8.04
C ALA A 861 -29.19 -17.03 9.03
N THR A 862 -28.19 -17.68 9.61
CA THR A 862 -28.37 -18.59 10.75
C THR A 862 -28.35 -17.79 12.05
N ASP A 863 -29.29 -18.06 12.94
CA ASP A 863 -29.32 -17.53 14.31
C ASP A 863 -28.96 -18.64 15.29
N ARG A 864 -27.71 -18.58 15.75
CA ARG A 864 -27.10 -19.56 16.64
C ARG A 864 -27.71 -19.54 18.03
N ASN A 865 -28.18 -18.37 18.51
CA ASN A 865 -28.77 -18.24 19.84
C ASN A 865 -30.15 -18.91 19.92
N ASN A 866 -30.91 -18.88 18.82
CA ASN A 866 -32.26 -19.44 18.76
C ASN A 866 -32.36 -20.76 17.97
N ASP A 867 -31.26 -21.20 17.33
CA ASP A 867 -31.17 -22.38 16.47
C ASP A 867 -32.15 -22.32 15.28
N LYS A 868 -32.15 -21.21 14.53
CA LYS A 868 -33.11 -20.94 13.45
C LYS A 868 -32.46 -20.35 12.21
N LEU A 869 -33.22 -20.36 11.12
CA LEU A 869 -32.97 -19.50 9.97
C LEU A 869 -33.80 -18.22 10.10
N VAL A 870 -33.19 -17.10 9.73
CA VAL A 870 -33.84 -15.80 9.62
C VAL A 870 -33.76 -15.35 8.18
N ILE A 871 -34.90 -15.01 7.58
CA ILE A 871 -35.05 -14.76 6.15
C ILE A 871 -35.46 -13.30 5.94
N PHE A 872 -34.66 -12.58 5.19
CA PHE A 872 -34.87 -11.18 4.87
C PHE A 872 -35.23 -11.00 3.40
N LYS A 873 -36.16 -10.08 3.13
CA LYS A 873 -36.36 -9.50 1.81
C LYS A 873 -35.35 -8.37 1.60
N ILE A 874 -34.71 -8.36 0.43
CA ILE A 874 -33.77 -7.31 0.02
C ILE A 874 -34.53 -6.22 -0.74
N ASN A 875 -34.44 -4.99 -0.23
CA ASN A 875 -35.00 -3.77 -0.78
C ASN A 875 -33.85 -2.83 -1.20
N PRO A 876 -33.22 -3.03 -2.37
CA PRO A 876 -31.97 -2.34 -2.72
C PRO A 876 -32.11 -0.84 -3.00
N ASN A 877 -33.33 -0.40 -3.29
CA ASN A 877 -33.67 1.00 -3.56
C ASN A 877 -34.79 1.44 -2.62
N PRO A 878 -34.56 1.52 -1.30
CA PRO A 878 -35.62 1.79 -0.35
C PRO A 878 -36.06 3.26 -0.43
N SER A 879 -37.36 3.51 -0.26
CA SER A 879 -37.89 4.89 -0.22
C SER A 879 -37.46 5.67 1.02
N THR A 880 -37.00 4.97 2.06
CA THR A 880 -36.48 5.52 3.32
C THR A 880 -35.10 4.90 3.56
N PRO A 881 -34.02 5.70 3.74
CA PRO A 881 -32.70 5.17 4.08
C PRO A 881 -32.74 4.26 5.31
N GLY A 882 -31.90 3.22 5.33
CA GLY A 882 -31.83 2.25 6.43
C GLY A 882 -32.89 1.12 6.40
N GLN A 883 -33.61 0.94 5.30
CA GLN A 883 -34.62 -0.13 5.13
C GLN A 883 -34.27 -1.10 3.99
N TYR A 884 -33.01 -1.52 3.93
CA TYR A 884 -32.48 -2.39 2.87
C TYR A 884 -32.83 -3.87 3.09
N LEU A 885 -32.92 -4.33 4.34
CA LEU A 885 -33.40 -5.66 4.68
C LEU A 885 -34.66 -5.59 5.55
N GLU A 886 -35.64 -6.43 5.23
CA GLU A 886 -36.92 -6.57 5.93
C GLU A 886 -37.11 -8.05 6.34
N ASP A 887 -37.25 -8.33 7.63
CA ASP A 887 -37.49 -9.70 8.14
C ASP A 887 -38.87 -10.21 7.69
N ILE A 888 -38.85 -11.31 6.92
CA ILE A 888 -40.03 -12.00 6.39
C ILE A 888 -40.02 -13.48 6.80
N THR A 889 -39.40 -13.80 7.94
CA THR A 889 -39.34 -15.15 8.52
C THR A 889 -40.72 -15.58 9.00
N ASP A 890 -41.24 -16.71 8.53
CA ASP A 890 -42.52 -17.22 9.04
C ASP A 890 -42.36 -17.79 10.45
N SER A 891 -43.31 -17.46 11.32
CA SER A 891 -43.33 -17.92 12.72
C SER A 891 -43.39 -19.45 12.91
N SER A 892 -43.71 -20.21 11.87
CA SER A 892 -43.70 -21.68 11.88
C SER A 892 -42.30 -22.30 11.84
N ILE A 893 -41.25 -21.52 11.53
CA ILE A 893 -39.88 -22.01 11.58
C ILE A 893 -39.50 -22.32 13.04
N GLY A 894 -39.42 -23.62 13.33
CA GLY A 894 -38.94 -24.19 14.58
C GLY A 894 -37.41 -24.24 14.65
N THR A 895 -36.89 -24.86 15.71
CA THR A 895 -35.46 -25.12 15.86
C THR A 895 -34.97 -26.11 14.81
N LEU A 896 -33.80 -25.87 14.20
CA LEU A 896 -33.24 -26.71 13.15
C LEU A 896 -32.71 -28.05 13.69
N PHE A 897 -31.98 -28.02 14.81
CA PHE A 897 -31.19 -29.14 15.31
C PHE A 897 -31.55 -29.63 16.72
N GLN A 898 -32.53 -29.00 17.39
CA GLN A 898 -32.97 -29.41 18.74
C GLN A 898 -33.97 -30.58 18.78
N SER A 899 -34.07 -31.38 17.71
CA SER A 899 -34.98 -32.54 17.67
C SER A 899 -34.53 -33.61 16.68
N ALA A 900 -35.18 -34.78 16.71
CA ALA A 900 -34.92 -35.87 15.79
C ALA A 900 -35.04 -35.41 14.31
N PRO A 901 -34.20 -35.93 13.41
CA PRO A 901 -33.31 -37.09 13.55
C PRO A 901 -31.93 -36.80 14.15
N PHE A 902 -31.62 -35.57 14.56
CA PHE A 902 -30.31 -35.25 15.14
C PHE A 902 -30.17 -35.83 16.55
N GLU A 903 -28.99 -36.35 16.87
CA GLU A 903 -28.72 -37.03 18.14
C GLU A 903 -28.49 -36.04 19.30
N GLN A 904 -28.81 -36.49 20.51
CA GLN A 904 -28.57 -35.74 21.75
C GLN A 904 -27.06 -35.60 22.08
N PRO A 905 -26.66 -34.61 22.92
CA PRO A 905 -27.48 -33.56 23.52
C PRO A 905 -28.01 -32.51 22.55
N TYR A 906 -29.18 -31.96 22.89
CA TYR A 906 -29.75 -30.73 22.34
C TYR A 906 -29.36 -29.58 23.28
N SER A 907 -28.83 -28.50 22.73
CA SER A 907 -28.51 -27.29 23.45
C SER A 907 -28.68 -26.08 22.51
N ALA A 908 -29.25 -25.00 23.04
CA ALA A 908 -29.41 -23.75 22.30
C ALA A 908 -28.09 -22.96 22.21
N SER A 909 -27.15 -23.21 23.13
CA SER A 909 -25.85 -22.52 23.17
C SER A 909 -24.70 -23.36 22.58
N SER A 910 -24.89 -24.67 22.43
CA SER A 910 -23.93 -25.61 21.84
C SER A 910 -24.68 -26.59 20.95
N ARG A 911 -24.14 -26.92 19.78
CA ARG A 911 -24.84 -27.73 18.78
C ARG A 911 -26.14 -27.12 18.25
N SER A 912 -26.09 -25.83 17.93
CA SER A 912 -27.11 -25.05 17.21
C SER A 912 -26.63 -24.69 15.79
N ALA A 913 -27.48 -24.03 15.01
CA ALA A 913 -27.21 -23.57 13.65
C ALA A 913 -25.92 -22.72 13.55
N TYR A 914 -25.14 -22.98 12.51
CA TYR A 914 -23.82 -22.36 12.33
C TYR A 914 -23.63 -21.86 10.88
N GLY A 915 -22.91 -22.57 10.01
CA GLY A 915 -22.80 -22.23 8.59
C GLY A 915 -24.12 -22.29 7.82
N VAL A 916 -24.20 -21.54 6.71
CA VAL A 916 -25.35 -21.48 5.80
C VAL A 916 -24.92 -21.39 4.33
N ALA A 917 -25.70 -21.99 3.42
CA ALA A 917 -25.54 -21.77 1.97
C ALA A 917 -26.89 -21.93 1.24
N LEU A 918 -27.24 -21.01 0.35
CA LEU A 918 -28.43 -21.10 -0.50
C LEU A 918 -28.13 -21.81 -1.82
N TYR A 919 -29.13 -22.54 -2.30
CA TYR A 919 -29.07 -23.26 -3.57
C TYR A 919 -30.38 -23.11 -4.32
N ARG A 920 -30.34 -22.53 -5.52
CA ARG A 920 -31.42 -22.59 -6.49
C ARG A 920 -31.13 -23.73 -7.46
N SER A 921 -31.92 -24.80 -7.36
CA SER A 921 -31.76 -25.96 -8.23
C SER A 921 -31.91 -25.54 -9.70
N PRO A 922 -30.90 -25.73 -10.54
CA PRO A 922 -31.02 -25.42 -11.96
C PRO A 922 -31.88 -26.48 -12.70
N ILE A 923 -32.25 -27.57 -12.01
CA ILE A 923 -33.12 -28.65 -12.53
C ILE A 923 -34.59 -28.35 -12.24
N THR A 924 -34.91 -28.04 -10.99
CA THR A 924 -36.29 -27.89 -10.52
C THR A 924 -36.73 -26.43 -10.40
N ASN A 925 -35.77 -25.50 -10.38
CA ASN A 925 -35.96 -24.10 -10.07
C ASN A 925 -36.48 -23.83 -8.64
N ASP A 926 -36.48 -24.85 -7.78
CA ASP A 926 -36.79 -24.73 -6.36
C ASP A 926 -35.61 -24.13 -5.59
N TYR A 927 -35.91 -23.51 -4.45
CA TYR A 927 -34.96 -22.82 -3.59
C TYR A 927 -34.73 -23.64 -2.32
N TYR A 928 -33.46 -23.87 -2.00
CA TYR A 928 -33.02 -24.63 -0.85
C TYR A 928 -32.01 -23.81 -0.05
N VAL A 929 -31.90 -24.17 1.22
CA VAL A 929 -30.86 -23.67 2.12
C VAL A 929 -30.27 -24.84 2.89
N PHE A 930 -28.94 -24.88 2.93
CA PHE A 930 -28.19 -25.78 3.78
C PHE A 930 -27.81 -25.04 5.06
N ALA A 931 -27.90 -25.73 6.18
CA ALA A 931 -27.34 -25.27 7.44
C ALA A 931 -26.63 -26.44 8.12
N ASN A 932 -25.55 -26.17 8.84
CA ASN A 932 -24.89 -27.17 9.67
C ASN A 932 -25.03 -26.87 11.16
N ARG A 933 -24.70 -27.87 11.96
CA ARG A 933 -24.78 -27.84 13.42
C ARG A 933 -23.39 -27.66 14.02
N ARG A 934 -23.24 -26.70 14.93
CA ARG A 934 -21.98 -26.44 15.66
C ARG A 934 -21.49 -27.70 16.42
N GLU A 935 -20.18 -27.91 16.51
CA GLU A 935 -19.49 -29.03 17.18
C GLU A 935 -19.91 -30.43 16.68
N THR A 936 -20.64 -30.54 15.56
CA THR A 936 -21.00 -31.82 14.95
C THR A 936 -20.86 -31.74 13.43
N GLY A 937 -20.76 -32.90 12.78
CA GLY A 937 -20.75 -32.97 11.31
C GLY A 937 -22.15 -32.91 10.69
N ASP A 938 -23.21 -32.58 11.45
CA ASP A 938 -24.59 -32.70 10.98
C ASP A 938 -24.98 -31.55 10.05
N VAL A 939 -25.58 -31.89 8.91
CA VAL A 939 -26.05 -30.94 7.88
C VAL A 939 -27.53 -31.20 7.59
N GLY A 940 -28.32 -30.14 7.59
CA GLY A 940 -29.72 -30.14 7.17
C GLY A 940 -29.90 -29.36 5.87
N GLN A 941 -30.66 -29.91 4.93
CA GLN A 941 -31.12 -29.22 3.73
C GLN A 941 -32.62 -28.95 3.83
N TYR A 942 -33.01 -27.70 3.61
CA TYR A 942 -34.38 -27.24 3.75
C TYR A 942 -34.85 -26.56 2.46
N LYS A 943 -36.04 -26.91 1.97
CA LYS A 943 -36.72 -26.21 0.89
C LYS A 943 -37.41 -24.96 1.44
N LEU A 944 -37.24 -23.81 0.78
CA LEU A 944 -37.93 -22.57 1.10
C LEU A 944 -39.36 -22.58 0.51
N ILE A 945 -40.35 -22.12 1.29
CA ILE A 945 -41.77 -22.22 0.95
C ILE A 945 -42.46 -20.87 1.17
N ASP A 946 -43.15 -20.35 0.15
CA ASP A 946 -44.12 -19.27 0.32
C ASP A 946 -45.33 -19.79 1.13
N THR A 947 -45.54 -19.22 2.31
CA THR A 947 -46.62 -19.61 3.21
C THR A 947 -47.96 -18.91 2.90
N GLY A 948 -47.97 -18.00 1.91
CA GLY A 948 -49.16 -17.31 1.41
C GLY A 948 -49.65 -16.13 2.26
N ASN A 949 -48.91 -15.78 3.32
CA ASN A 949 -49.18 -14.65 4.22
C ASN A 949 -48.15 -13.51 4.07
N GLY A 950 -47.22 -13.62 3.10
CA GLY A 950 -46.12 -12.68 2.90
C GLY A 950 -44.81 -13.04 3.60
N THR A 951 -44.75 -14.20 4.29
CA THR A 951 -43.52 -14.72 4.92
C THR A 951 -43.08 -16.06 4.33
N ILE A 952 -41.81 -16.40 4.53
CA ILE A 952 -41.18 -17.63 4.02
C ILE A 952 -40.98 -18.63 5.16
N GLY A 953 -41.46 -19.85 4.94
CA GLY A 953 -41.25 -21.01 5.81
C GLY A 953 -40.25 -22.01 5.20
N ILE A 954 -39.98 -23.11 5.91
CA ILE A 954 -39.05 -24.14 5.46
C ILE A 954 -39.60 -25.57 5.63
N GLU A 955 -39.17 -26.48 4.75
CA GLU A 955 -39.39 -27.93 4.86
C GLU A 955 -38.05 -28.67 4.78
N ARG A 956 -37.70 -29.49 5.78
CA ARG A 956 -36.49 -30.33 5.71
C ARG A 956 -36.67 -31.43 4.67
N VAL A 957 -35.78 -31.49 3.69
CA VAL A 957 -35.84 -32.42 2.55
C VAL A 957 -34.70 -33.44 2.53
N ARG A 958 -33.59 -33.14 3.20
CA ARG A 958 -32.44 -34.05 3.35
C ARG A 958 -31.68 -33.73 4.63
N GLU A 959 -31.06 -34.76 5.21
CA GLU A 959 -30.09 -34.63 6.28
C GLU A 959 -28.95 -35.64 6.08
N PHE A 960 -27.75 -35.29 6.56
CA PHE A 960 -26.58 -36.18 6.56
C PHE A 960 -25.53 -35.69 7.56
N THR A 961 -24.54 -36.54 7.85
CA THR A 961 -23.42 -36.21 8.74
C THR A 961 -22.11 -36.37 7.97
N VAL A 962 -21.29 -35.30 7.94
CA VAL A 962 -19.93 -35.33 7.41
C VAL A 962 -19.05 -36.17 8.35
N PRO A 963 -18.26 -37.12 7.83
CA PRO A 963 -17.48 -38.01 8.68
C PRO A 963 -16.29 -37.28 9.31
N THR A 964 -16.13 -37.44 10.62
CA THR A 964 -15.00 -36.87 11.37
C THR A 964 -13.84 -37.85 11.47
N THR A 965 -12.61 -37.37 11.22
CA THR A 965 -11.39 -38.16 11.42
C THR A 965 -11.14 -38.36 12.92
N ALA A 966 -10.64 -39.52 13.32
CA ALA A 966 -10.39 -39.81 14.74
C ALA A 966 -9.39 -38.80 15.34
N GLY A 967 -9.77 -38.14 16.44
CA GLY A 967 -8.94 -37.15 17.13
C GLY A 967 -9.04 -35.71 16.62
N ARG A 968 -10.00 -35.44 15.73
CA ARG A 968 -10.29 -34.12 15.14
C ARG A 968 -11.70 -33.64 15.51
N ASP A 969 -11.93 -32.34 15.44
CA ASP A 969 -13.26 -31.76 15.64
C ASP A 969 -14.17 -32.08 14.45
N ALA A 970 -15.46 -32.24 14.73
CA ALA A 970 -16.49 -32.44 13.73
C ALA A 970 -17.04 -31.13 13.18
N GLN A 971 -16.57 -29.99 13.71
CA GLN A 971 -17.01 -28.64 13.38
C GLN A 971 -16.91 -28.34 11.87
N LEU A 972 -17.99 -27.78 11.34
CA LEU A 972 -18.14 -27.32 9.95
C LEU A 972 -18.54 -25.84 9.99
N GLU A 973 -18.12 -25.03 9.03
CA GLU A 973 -18.52 -23.62 8.93
C GLU A 973 -18.76 -23.22 7.48
N GLY A 974 -17.69 -22.91 6.75
CA GLY A 974 -17.75 -22.47 5.36
C GLY A 974 -18.57 -23.41 4.49
N MET A 975 -19.55 -22.88 3.76
CA MET A 975 -20.35 -23.64 2.81
C MET A 975 -20.68 -22.80 1.58
N VAL A 976 -20.68 -23.43 0.40
CA VAL A 976 -21.15 -22.81 -0.83
C VAL A 976 -21.78 -23.83 -1.76
N ALA A 977 -22.88 -23.45 -2.41
CA ALA A 977 -23.54 -24.28 -3.41
C ALA A 977 -23.33 -23.71 -4.82
N ASP A 978 -22.95 -24.58 -5.74
CA ASP A 978 -22.80 -24.27 -7.16
C ASP A 978 -24.17 -24.23 -7.84
N GLN A 979 -24.57 -23.04 -8.28
CA GLN A 979 -25.90 -22.78 -8.83
C GLN A 979 -26.12 -23.38 -10.23
N GLU A 980 -25.07 -23.80 -10.95
CA GLU A 980 -25.19 -24.36 -12.32
C GLU A 980 -24.81 -25.85 -12.41
N LEU A 981 -23.79 -26.26 -11.64
CA LEU A 981 -23.29 -27.65 -11.62
C LEU A 981 -23.99 -28.53 -10.57
N GLY A 982 -24.67 -27.92 -9.58
CA GLY A 982 -25.44 -28.66 -8.57
C GLY A 982 -24.58 -29.40 -7.54
N PHE A 983 -23.46 -28.83 -7.14
CA PHE A 983 -22.60 -29.33 -6.06
C PHE A 983 -22.68 -28.44 -4.82
N LEU A 984 -22.52 -29.04 -3.65
CA LEU A 984 -22.34 -28.37 -2.37
C LEU A 984 -20.93 -28.62 -1.87
N TYR A 985 -20.23 -27.57 -1.45
CA TYR A 985 -18.92 -27.63 -0.83
C TYR A 985 -19.04 -27.23 0.64
N ILE A 986 -18.34 -27.95 1.52
CA ILE A 986 -18.39 -27.76 2.97
C ILE A 986 -16.97 -27.82 3.53
N GLY A 987 -16.55 -26.77 4.24
CA GLY A 987 -15.33 -26.73 5.03
C GLY A 987 -15.52 -27.45 6.35
N GLN A 988 -14.62 -28.37 6.67
CA GLN A 988 -14.45 -28.92 8.00
C GLN A 988 -13.12 -28.40 8.54
N GLU A 989 -13.19 -27.55 9.56
CA GLU A 989 -12.13 -26.65 10.04
C GLU A 989 -10.74 -27.32 10.10
N ASP A 990 -10.62 -28.39 10.88
CA ASP A 990 -9.35 -29.12 11.09
C ASP A 990 -9.16 -30.36 10.20
N VAL A 991 -9.97 -30.52 9.14
CA VAL A 991 -9.90 -31.67 8.23
C VAL A 991 -9.66 -31.30 6.77
N GLY A 992 -10.49 -30.44 6.18
CA GLY A 992 -10.45 -30.16 4.74
C GLY A 992 -11.81 -29.83 4.10
N ILE A 993 -11.87 -29.89 2.77
CA ILE A 993 -13.05 -29.49 1.99
C ILE A 993 -13.79 -30.71 1.44
N TRP A 994 -15.08 -30.81 1.73
CA TRP A 994 -15.95 -31.88 1.26
C TRP A 994 -16.85 -31.42 0.10
N LYS A 995 -17.03 -32.30 -0.89
CA LYS A 995 -17.90 -32.11 -2.06
C LYS A 995 -19.08 -33.08 -2.02
N PHE A 996 -20.30 -32.55 -2.12
CA PHE A 996 -21.57 -33.29 -2.17
C PHE A 996 -22.41 -32.89 -3.38
N GLN A 997 -23.41 -33.70 -3.73
CA GLN A 997 -24.49 -33.25 -4.63
C GLN A 997 -25.40 -32.28 -3.87
N ALA A 998 -25.82 -31.18 -4.51
CA ALA A 998 -26.69 -30.17 -3.89
C ALA A 998 -28.20 -30.48 -4.04
N GLU A 999 -28.59 -31.30 -5.01
CA GLU A 999 -30.01 -31.66 -5.16
C GLU A 999 -30.55 -32.41 -3.91
N PRO A 1000 -31.84 -32.24 -3.55
CA PRO A 1000 -32.42 -32.84 -2.34
C PRO A 1000 -32.44 -34.38 -2.38
N ASN A 1001 -32.41 -34.98 -3.57
CA ASN A 1001 -32.28 -36.43 -3.76
C ASN A 1001 -30.82 -36.88 -3.93
N GLY A 1002 -29.85 -36.00 -3.72
CA GLY A 1002 -28.42 -36.30 -3.72
C GLY A 1002 -28.05 -37.29 -2.62
N GLY A 1003 -26.94 -38.01 -2.82
CA GLY A 1003 -26.42 -38.94 -1.82
C GLY A 1003 -25.91 -38.25 -0.55
N THR A 1004 -25.81 -39.00 0.54
CA THR A 1004 -25.30 -38.53 1.84
C THR A 1004 -23.81 -38.79 2.03
N THR A 1005 -23.11 -39.23 0.99
CA THR A 1005 -21.67 -39.51 1.01
C THR A 1005 -20.96 -38.46 0.17
N GLY A 1006 -20.04 -37.73 0.81
CA GLY A 1006 -19.22 -36.71 0.17
C GLY A 1006 -17.85 -37.24 -0.23
N THR A 1007 -17.16 -36.47 -1.07
CA THR A 1007 -15.76 -36.69 -1.43
C THR A 1007 -14.92 -35.58 -0.83
N LEU A 1008 -13.88 -35.94 -0.09
CA LEU A 1008 -12.88 -34.99 0.43
C LEU A 1008 -11.96 -34.58 -0.73
N ILE A 1009 -12.01 -33.31 -1.15
CA ILE A 1009 -11.30 -32.81 -2.34
C ILE A 1009 -9.91 -32.24 -2.00
N ASP A 1010 -9.71 -31.73 -0.78
CA ASP A 1010 -8.39 -31.40 -0.22
C ASP A 1010 -8.41 -31.55 1.31
N LYS A 1011 -7.24 -31.60 1.95
CA LYS A 1011 -7.07 -31.76 3.39
C LYS A 1011 -6.08 -30.75 3.96
N VAL A 1012 -6.17 -30.50 5.26
CA VAL A 1012 -5.16 -29.71 5.98
C VAL A 1012 -3.82 -30.43 6.05
N LYS A 1013 -2.72 -29.66 6.11
CA LYS A 1013 -1.33 -30.16 6.10
C LYS A 1013 -1.06 -31.18 7.21
N ASP A 1014 -1.65 -30.98 8.39
CA ASP A 1014 -1.52 -31.89 9.54
C ASP A 1014 -2.08 -33.29 9.28
N LEU A 1015 -2.99 -33.45 8.31
CA LEU A 1015 -3.51 -34.74 7.85
C LEU A 1015 -2.81 -35.25 6.58
N GLY A 1016 -1.64 -34.70 6.24
CA GLY A 1016 -0.88 -35.01 5.03
C GLY A 1016 -1.37 -34.29 3.78
N GLY A 1017 -2.20 -33.24 3.94
CA GLY A 1017 -2.52 -32.29 2.89
C GLY A 1017 -1.29 -31.46 2.47
N THR A 1018 -1.45 -30.63 1.45
CA THR A 1018 -0.34 -29.80 0.93
C THR A 1018 -0.62 -28.30 1.05
N TYR A 1019 -1.87 -27.87 0.85
CA TYR A 1019 -2.16 -26.46 0.55
C TYR A 1019 -2.91 -25.71 1.65
N LEU A 1020 -3.67 -26.43 2.50
CA LEU A 1020 -4.51 -25.86 3.55
C LEU A 1020 -3.85 -25.97 4.93
N GLU A 1021 -3.82 -24.86 5.65
CA GLU A 1021 -3.67 -24.80 7.10
C GLU A 1021 -5.05 -24.72 7.75
N GLU A 1022 -5.22 -25.42 8.89
CA GLU A 1022 -6.43 -25.30 9.70
C GLU A 1022 -6.51 -23.90 10.33
N ASP A 1023 -7.67 -23.25 10.41
CA ASP A 1023 -8.99 -23.77 10.04
C ASP A 1023 -9.42 -23.48 8.59
N VAL A 1024 -10.18 -24.41 7.98
CA VAL A 1024 -10.82 -24.25 6.67
C VAL A 1024 -12.15 -23.52 6.82
N GLU A 1025 -12.14 -22.24 6.49
CA GLU A 1025 -13.27 -21.33 6.72
C GLU A 1025 -14.06 -21.01 5.44
N GLY A 1026 -14.41 -19.74 5.21
CA GLY A 1026 -15.30 -19.27 4.15
C GLY A 1026 -14.98 -19.84 2.77
N LEU A 1027 -15.99 -20.40 2.12
CA LEU A 1027 -15.94 -20.96 0.77
C LEU A 1027 -16.79 -20.11 -0.17
N THR A 1028 -16.28 -19.79 -1.36
CA THR A 1028 -17.06 -19.09 -2.39
C THR A 1028 -16.71 -19.54 -3.81
N ILE A 1029 -17.56 -19.25 -4.78
CA ILE A 1029 -17.41 -19.69 -6.18
C ILE A 1029 -17.38 -18.50 -7.13
N TYR A 1030 -16.28 -18.37 -7.86
CA TYR A 1030 -16.20 -17.53 -9.04
C TYR A 1030 -16.73 -18.29 -10.27
N TYR A 1031 -17.75 -17.75 -10.94
CA TYR A 1031 -18.40 -18.38 -12.08
C TYR A 1031 -17.77 -17.92 -13.40
N GLY A 1032 -17.09 -18.83 -14.10
CA GLY A 1032 -16.59 -18.63 -15.45
C GLY A 1032 -17.52 -19.21 -16.53
N LYS A 1033 -17.15 -18.99 -17.79
CA LYS A 1033 -17.87 -19.51 -18.95
C LYS A 1033 -18.00 -21.04 -18.98
N ASP A 1034 -19.13 -21.53 -19.46
CA ASP A 1034 -19.39 -22.95 -19.79
C ASP A 1034 -19.13 -23.91 -18.61
N GLY A 1035 -19.32 -23.45 -17.36
CA GLY A 1035 -19.14 -24.25 -16.15
C GLY A 1035 -17.72 -24.29 -15.62
N THR A 1036 -16.81 -23.51 -16.23
CA THR A 1036 -15.48 -23.24 -15.65
C THR A 1036 -15.59 -22.21 -14.52
N GLY A 1037 -14.50 -21.97 -13.80
CA GLY A 1037 -14.44 -20.98 -12.74
C GLY A 1037 -13.52 -21.43 -11.63
N TYR A 1038 -13.72 -20.88 -10.43
CA TYR A 1038 -12.87 -21.14 -9.28
C TYR A 1038 -13.68 -21.40 -8.02
N LEU A 1039 -13.27 -22.41 -7.24
CA LEU A 1039 -13.65 -22.54 -5.84
C LEU A 1039 -12.54 -21.89 -5.01
N LEU A 1040 -12.90 -20.94 -4.16
CA LEU A 1040 -11.99 -20.22 -3.28
C LEU A 1040 -12.31 -20.59 -1.83
N THR A 1041 -11.29 -20.71 -0.99
CA THR A 1041 -11.45 -20.99 0.44
C THR A 1041 -10.48 -20.14 1.25
N SER A 1042 -10.90 -19.69 2.42
CA SER A 1042 -10.00 -19.20 3.46
C SER A 1042 -9.24 -20.37 4.09
N SER A 1043 -7.94 -20.18 4.31
CA SER A 1043 -7.05 -21.04 5.09
C SER A 1043 -6.56 -20.20 6.27
N GLN A 1044 -7.33 -20.23 7.34
CA GLN A 1044 -7.28 -19.21 8.39
C GLN A 1044 -5.94 -19.24 9.15
N GLY A 1045 -5.45 -20.41 9.56
CA GLY A 1045 -4.26 -20.51 10.41
C GLY A 1045 -2.94 -20.07 9.77
N ASN A 1046 -2.94 -19.72 8.48
CA ASN A 1046 -1.80 -19.09 7.83
C ASN A 1046 -2.13 -17.78 7.11
N ASN A 1047 -3.33 -17.23 7.30
CA ASN A 1047 -3.81 -15.98 6.72
C ASN A 1047 -3.75 -15.97 5.16
N THR A 1048 -4.09 -17.09 4.52
CA THR A 1048 -4.12 -17.19 3.05
C THR A 1048 -5.45 -17.71 2.52
N PHE A 1049 -5.63 -17.58 1.20
CA PHE A 1049 -6.72 -18.15 0.43
C PHE A 1049 -6.19 -19.14 -0.58
N VAL A 1050 -6.92 -20.23 -0.81
CA VAL A 1050 -6.58 -21.26 -1.79
C VAL A 1050 -7.59 -21.26 -2.92
N ALA A 1051 -7.09 -21.31 -4.17
CA ALA A 1051 -7.91 -21.38 -5.37
C ALA A 1051 -7.82 -22.77 -6.01
N TYR A 1052 -8.99 -23.35 -6.32
CA TYR A 1052 -9.15 -24.60 -7.04
C TYR A 1052 -9.96 -24.36 -8.31
N THR A 1053 -9.84 -25.24 -9.31
CA THR A 1053 -10.78 -25.23 -10.44
C THR A 1053 -12.19 -25.45 -9.93
N ARG A 1054 -13.20 -24.81 -10.53
CA ARG A 1054 -14.60 -25.10 -10.22
C ARG A 1054 -15.02 -26.45 -10.80
N GLU A 1055 -14.61 -26.71 -12.03
CA GLU A 1055 -14.93 -27.92 -12.77
C GLU A 1055 -14.09 -29.13 -12.32
N GLY A 1056 -14.53 -30.31 -12.78
CA GLY A 1056 -13.78 -31.56 -12.61
C GLY A 1056 -13.64 -31.98 -11.15
N ASN A 1057 -12.39 -32.29 -10.76
CA ASN A 1057 -12.03 -32.77 -9.43
C ASN A 1057 -11.70 -31.64 -8.44
N ASN A 1058 -11.86 -30.37 -8.85
CA ASN A 1058 -11.43 -29.21 -8.08
C ASN A 1058 -9.91 -29.21 -7.86
N ASP A 1059 -9.16 -29.22 -8.96
CA ASP A 1059 -7.70 -29.30 -8.93
C ASP A 1059 -7.11 -27.97 -8.40
N PHE A 1060 -6.06 -28.06 -7.58
CA PHE A 1060 -5.36 -26.90 -7.03
C PHE A 1060 -4.77 -26.00 -8.13
N ILE A 1061 -4.92 -24.69 -7.98
CA ILE A 1061 -4.39 -23.68 -8.91
C ILE A 1061 -3.25 -22.89 -8.26
N GLY A 1062 -3.44 -22.41 -7.03
CA GLY A 1062 -2.48 -21.57 -6.34
C GLY A 1062 -3.06 -20.96 -5.07
N ARG A 1063 -2.29 -20.08 -4.45
CA ARG A 1063 -2.62 -19.39 -3.20
C ARG A 1063 -2.33 -17.91 -3.29
N PHE A 1064 -3.08 -17.14 -2.53
CA PHE A 1064 -2.88 -15.71 -2.38
C PHE A 1064 -3.24 -15.28 -0.96
N ALA A 1065 -2.85 -14.08 -0.57
CA ALA A 1065 -3.37 -13.41 0.61
C ALA A 1065 -3.90 -12.01 0.23
N VAL A 1066 -4.61 -11.35 1.14
CA VAL A 1066 -4.99 -9.95 0.98
C VAL A 1066 -4.04 -9.11 1.82
N GLY A 1067 -3.14 -8.38 1.15
CA GLY A 1067 -2.13 -7.54 1.81
C GLY A 1067 -2.67 -6.15 2.08
N ASN A 1068 -1.88 -5.27 2.68
CA ASN A 1068 -2.27 -3.88 2.86
C ASN A 1068 -2.17 -3.07 1.54
N ASN A 1069 -2.72 -1.86 1.56
CA ASN A 1069 -2.53 -0.85 0.52
C ASN A 1069 -1.99 0.50 1.04
N GLY A 1070 -1.62 0.57 2.32
CA GLY A 1070 -1.20 1.77 3.02
C GLY A 1070 -2.26 2.21 4.04
N PRO A 1071 -3.34 2.89 3.63
CA PRO A 1071 -4.43 3.28 4.51
C PRO A 1071 -5.35 2.12 4.93
N ILE A 1072 -5.32 0.99 4.21
CA ILE A 1072 -6.02 -0.26 4.56
C ILE A 1072 -4.94 -1.31 4.85
N ASP A 1073 -5.06 -1.98 5.99
CA ASP A 1073 -4.18 -3.04 6.46
C ASP A 1073 -4.42 -4.39 5.75
N SER A 1074 -3.60 -5.39 6.09
CA SER A 1074 -3.71 -6.75 5.53
C SER A 1074 -4.71 -7.59 6.31
N VAL A 1075 -5.37 -8.51 5.61
CA VAL A 1075 -6.33 -9.45 6.22
C VAL A 1075 -5.59 -10.51 7.03
N GLN A 1076 -6.04 -10.74 8.26
CA GLN A 1076 -5.64 -11.88 9.07
C GLN A 1076 -6.87 -12.60 9.65
N GLU A 1077 -6.70 -13.87 9.99
CA GLU A 1077 -7.71 -14.70 10.67
C GLU A 1077 -9.07 -14.75 9.95
N SER A 1078 -9.07 -14.62 8.61
CA SER A 1078 -10.30 -14.51 7.82
C SER A 1078 -11.26 -15.67 8.02
N ASP A 1079 -12.47 -15.39 8.53
CA ASP A 1079 -13.60 -16.32 8.56
C ASP A 1079 -14.26 -16.41 7.16
N GLY A 1080 -15.27 -15.57 6.89
CA GLY A 1080 -16.08 -15.62 5.67
C GLY A 1080 -15.54 -14.81 4.49
N ALA A 1081 -15.88 -15.26 3.27
CA ALA A 1081 -15.53 -14.61 2.02
C ALA A 1081 -16.58 -14.86 0.93
N ASP A 1082 -16.78 -13.88 0.04
CA ASP A 1082 -17.68 -13.99 -1.11
C ASP A 1082 -17.08 -13.36 -2.38
N VAL A 1083 -17.46 -13.85 -3.56
CA VAL A 1083 -16.95 -13.39 -4.85
C VAL A 1083 -18.05 -13.27 -5.90
N ILE A 1084 -18.02 -12.18 -6.66
CA ILE A 1084 -18.90 -11.98 -7.82
C ILE A 1084 -18.08 -11.49 -9.02
N ASN A 1085 -18.42 -12.00 -10.20
CA ASN A 1085 -17.76 -11.63 -11.45
C ASN A 1085 -18.49 -10.52 -12.23
N VAL A 1086 -19.55 -9.92 -11.67
CA VAL A 1086 -20.32 -8.87 -12.32
C VAL A 1086 -19.65 -7.50 -12.12
N PRO A 1087 -19.57 -6.62 -13.14
CA PRO A 1087 -19.05 -5.26 -12.96
C PRO A 1087 -19.92 -4.42 -12.01
N LEU A 1088 -19.32 -3.90 -10.93
CA LEU A 1088 -19.99 -3.14 -9.87
C LEU A 1088 -19.54 -1.66 -9.83
N GLY A 1089 -19.34 -1.05 -10.99
CA GLY A 1089 -18.90 0.36 -11.10
C GLY A 1089 -17.40 0.54 -11.25
N SER A 1090 -16.95 1.79 -11.15
CA SER A 1090 -15.56 2.19 -11.47
C SER A 1090 -14.50 1.57 -10.55
N ASN A 1091 -14.86 1.26 -9.30
CA ASN A 1091 -13.93 0.65 -8.33
C ASN A 1091 -13.78 -0.86 -8.52
N PHE A 1092 -14.79 -1.51 -9.11
CA PHE A 1092 -14.85 -2.97 -9.29
C PHE A 1092 -15.33 -3.33 -10.71
N PRO A 1093 -14.63 -2.87 -11.77
CA PRO A 1093 -15.09 -3.03 -13.14
C PRO A 1093 -15.06 -4.50 -13.62
N PHE A 1094 -14.34 -5.36 -12.90
CA PHE A 1094 -14.14 -6.77 -13.26
C PHE A 1094 -14.68 -7.77 -12.23
N GLY A 1095 -15.50 -7.29 -11.29
CA GLY A 1095 -15.98 -8.08 -10.16
C GLY A 1095 -15.29 -7.73 -8.86
N LEU A 1096 -15.78 -8.35 -7.78
CA LEU A 1096 -15.42 -8.04 -6.41
C LEU A 1096 -15.24 -9.34 -5.63
N PHE A 1097 -14.16 -9.41 -4.86
CA PHE A 1097 -13.96 -10.36 -3.77
C PHE A 1097 -14.07 -9.60 -2.44
N VAL A 1098 -14.91 -10.06 -1.53
CA VAL A 1098 -15.06 -9.50 -0.18
C VAL A 1098 -14.63 -10.54 0.83
N THR A 1099 -13.88 -10.14 1.84
CA THR A 1099 -13.46 -11.05 2.91
C THR A 1099 -13.41 -10.35 4.24
N GLN A 1100 -13.66 -11.10 5.31
CA GLN A 1100 -13.54 -10.63 6.68
C GLN A 1100 -12.06 -10.44 7.06
N ASP A 1101 -11.82 -9.52 7.99
CA ASP A 1101 -10.53 -9.30 8.65
C ASP A 1101 -10.72 -9.36 10.18
N GLY A 1102 -10.09 -10.36 10.79
CA GLY A 1102 -10.16 -10.65 12.22
C GLY A 1102 -9.22 -9.82 13.09
N ASP A 1103 -8.21 -9.17 12.49
CA ASP A 1103 -7.18 -8.39 13.21
C ASP A 1103 -7.03 -6.97 12.64
N ASN A 1104 -8.17 -6.30 12.38
CA ASN A 1104 -8.20 -5.01 11.71
C ASN A 1104 -7.49 -3.90 12.52
N LEU A 1105 -6.71 -3.08 11.83
CA LEU A 1105 -6.03 -1.91 12.35
C LEU A 1105 -6.84 -0.61 12.14
N PRO A 1106 -6.73 0.38 13.06
CA PRO A 1106 -5.92 0.37 14.28
C PRO A 1106 -6.47 -0.60 15.34
N ALA A 1107 -5.55 -1.36 15.96
CA ALA A 1107 -5.94 -2.38 16.92
C ALA A 1107 -6.70 -1.81 18.13
N ARG A 1108 -7.73 -2.54 18.57
CA ARG A 1108 -8.45 -2.30 19.82
C ARG A 1108 -8.16 -3.48 20.74
N ILE A 1109 -7.29 -3.29 21.73
CA ILE A 1109 -6.86 -4.39 22.59
C ILE A 1109 -7.82 -4.57 23.78
N VAL A 1110 -8.42 -5.76 23.88
CA VAL A 1110 -9.23 -6.20 25.03
C VAL A 1110 -8.72 -7.57 25.47
N ASP A 1111 -8.40 -7.72 26.76
CA ASP A 1111 -7.78 -8.93 27.34
C ASP A 1111 -6.50 -9.41 26.64
N GLY A 1112 -5.78 -8.49 25.98
CA GLY A 1112 -4.51 -8.77 25.31
C GLY A 1112 -4.62 -9.14 23.83
N GLU A 1113 -5.83 -9.16 23.27
CA GLU A 1113 -6.11 -9.50 21.87
C GLU A 1113 -6.80 -8.32 21.16
N ASN A 1114 -6.59 -8.20 19.85
CA ASN A 1114 -7.32 -7.25 19.04
C ASN A 1114 -8.76 -7.75 18.86
N VAL A 1115 -9.73 -6.87 19.05
CA VAL A 1115 -11.16 -7.15 18.87
C VAL A 1115 -11.78 -6.28 17.78
N ASN A 1116 -10.95 -5.49 17.09
CA ASN A 1116 -11.40 -4.70 15.96
C ASN A 1116 -11.45 -5.57 14.71
N THR A 1117 -12.61 -5.67 14.07
CA THR A 1117 -12.85 -6.50 12.89
C THR A 1117 -13.64 -5.74 11.84
N ASN A 1118 -13.42 -6.03 10.56
CA ASN A 1118 -14.19 -5.44 9.45
C ASN A 1118 -14.16 -6.34 8.20
N PHE A 1119 -14.51 -5.78 7.03
CA PHE A 1119 -14.43 -6.48 5.74
C PHE A 1119 -13.61 -5.66 4.73
N LYS A 1120 -12.78 -6.35 3.94
CA LYS A 1120 -12.01 -5.78 2.84
C LYS A 1120 -12.64 -6.12 1.50
N LEU A 1121 -12.71 -5.13 0.62
CA LEU A 1121 -13.22 -5.24 -0.75
C LEU A 1121 -12.04 -5.18 -1.73
N VAL A 1122 -11.81 -6.29 -2.42
CA VAL A 1122 -10.68 -6.51 -3.32
C VAL A 1122 -11.17 -6.61 -4.76
N PRO A 1123 -10.69 -5.75 -5.68
CA PRO A 1123 -11.00 -5.89 -7.10
C PRO A 1123 -10.54 -7.25 -7.63
N TRP A 1124 -11.40 -7.96 -8.36
CA TRP A 1124 -11.08 -9.33 -8.83
C TRP A 1124 -9.82 -9.35 -9.70
N GLU A 1125 -9.58 -8.32 -10.51
CA GLU A 1125 -8.37 -8.20 -11.33
C GLU A 1125 -7.08 -8.13 -10.50
N ASN A 1126 -7.13 -7.70 -9.24
CA ASN A 1126 -5.97 -7.73 -8.36
C ASN A 1126 -5.63 -9.16 -7.94
N ILE A 1127 -6.62 -10.04 -7.76
CA ILE A 1127 -6.42 -11.47 -7.42
C ILE A 1127 -6.07 -12.27 -8.66
N ALA A 1128 -6.82 -12.08 -9.75
CA ALA A 1128 -6.68 -12.87 -10.97
C ALA A 1128 -5.25 -12.78 -11.55
N ASN A 1129 -4.61 -11.62 -11.45
CA ASN A 1129 -3.27 -11.38 -12.00
C ASN A 1129 -2.11 -11.80 -11.08
N LEU A 1130 -2.36 -12.33 -9.86
CA LEU A 1130 -1.30 -12.82 -8.96
C LEU A 1130 -0.67 -14.13 -9.42
N PHE A 1131 -1.43 -14.93 -10.16
CA PHE A 1131 -1.06 -16.29 -10.49
C PHE A 1131 -0.10 -16.31 -11.69
N PRO A 1132 0.91 -17.20 -11.73
CA PRO A 1132 1.82 -17.32 -12.87
C PRO A 1132 1.10 -17.50 -14.21
N ASN A 1133 -0.05 -18.19 -14.16
CA ASN A 1133 -1.06 -18.17 -15.22
C ASN A 1133 -2.27 -17.40 -14.66
N PRO A 1134 -2.55 -16.18 -15.15
CA PRO A 1134 -3.64 -15.37 -14.61
C PRO A 1134 -4.98 -16.12 -14.64
N LEU A 1135 -5.78 -15.94 -13.59
CA LEU A 1135 -7.15 -16.42 -13.55
C LEU A 1135 -8.02 -15.68 -14.58
N ALA A 1136 -9.14 -16.29 -14.95
CA ALA A 1136 -10.08 -15.72 -15.89
C ALA A 1136 -10.77 -14.49 -15.30
N ILE A 1137 -10.76 -13.39 -16.06
CA ILE A 1137 -11.65 -12.25 -15.87
C ILE A 1137 -12.79 -12.41 -16.88
N ASP A 1138 -13.97 -12.79 -16.40
CA ASP A 1138 -15.15 -13.05 -17.20
C ASP A 1138 -16.34 -12.36 -16.55
N THR A 1139 -16.71 -11.21 -17.10
CA THR A 1139 -17.76 -10.36 -16.56
C THR A 1139 -19.12 -10.57 -17.22
N THR A 1140 -19.26 -11.59 -18.07
CA THR A 1140 -20.40 -11.68 -18.99
C THR A 1140 -21.07 -13.04 -19.04
N SER A 1141 -20.38 -14.12 -18.67
CA SER A 1141 -20.93 -15.48 -18.87
C SER A 1141 -21.88 -15.94 -17.77
N TYR A 1142 -21.83 -15.33 -16.58
CA TYR A 1142 -22.70 -15.69 -15.46
C TYR A 1142 -23.72 -14.59 -15.18
N ASN A 1143 -24.97 -15.00 -14.90
CA ASN A 1143 -26.01 -14.11 -14.42
C ASN A 1143 -26.56 -14.68 -13.10
N PRO A 1144 -26.27 -14.07 -11.94
CA PRO A 1144 -26.68 -14.61 -10.64
C PRO A 1144 -28.20 -14.69 -10.46
N ARG A 1145 -28.97 -13.96 -11.28
CA ARG A 1145 -30.44 -13.96 -11.25
C ARG A 1145 -31.08 -15.10 -12.04
N ASN A 1146 -30.32 -15.73 -12.93
CA ASN A 1146 -30.78 -16.78 -13.82
C ASN A 1146 -29.67 -17.81 -14.10
N PRO A 1147 -29.22 -18.56 -13.08
CA PRO A 1147 -28.28 -19.66 -13.28
C PRO A 1147 -28.91 -20.71 -14.22
N VAL A 1148 -28.09 -21.29 -15.11
CA VAL A 1148 -28.56 -22.24 -16.13
C VAL A 1148 -27.93 -23.61 -15.88
N ALA A 1149 -28.74 -24.66 -15.91
CA ALA A 1149 -28.23 -26.04 -15.78
C ALA A 1149 -27.25 -26.36 -16.91
N LEU A 1150 -26.03 -26.76 -16.54
CA LEU A 1150 -25.05 -27.28 -17.48
C LEU A 1150 -25.06 -28.81 -17.41
N GLY A 1151 -25.40 -29.46 -18.52
CA GLY A 1151 -25.54 -30.92 -18.56
C GLY A 1151 -24.21 -31.64 -18.33
N SER A 1152 -24.22 -32.77 -17.62
CA SER A 1152 -23.05 -33.61 -17.27
C SER A 1152 -22.17 -34.09 -18.45
N ASN A 1153 -22.54 -33.79 -19.70
CA ASN A 1153 -21.81 -34.14 -20.92
C ASN A 1153 -20.91 -32.99 -21.44
N SER A 1154 -20.98 -31.77 -20.89
CA SER A 1154 -20.07 -30.67 -21.24
C SER A 1154 -18.71 -30.77 -20.54
N LEU A 1155 -18.61 -31.55 -19.46
CA LEU A 1155 -17.38 -31.83 -18.73
C LEU A 1155 -17.04 -33.32 -18.92
N GLY A 1156 -15.87 -33.61 -19.50
CA GLY A 1156 -15.48 -34.94 -19.97
C GLY A 1156 -15.80 -36.06 -18.98
N SER A 1157 -16.81 -36.88 -19.31
CA SER A 1157 -17.19 -38.05 -18.54
C SER A 1157 -16.08 -39.10 -18.61
N ASN A 1158 -15.26 -39.18 -17.56
CA ASN A 1158 -14.58 -40.37 -17.04
C ASN A 1158 -13.52 -39.90 -16.04
N ASN A 1159 -13.90 -39.72 -14.77
CA ASN A 1159 -13.06 -39.86 -13.58
C ASN A 1159 -13.83 -39.33 -12.37
N LEU A 1160 -14.76 -40.11 -11.84
CA LEU A 1160 -15.09 -40.00 -10.41
C LEU A 1160 -13.94 -40.69 -9.66
N PRO A 1161 -13.22 -40.01 -8.74
CA PRO A 1161 -12.22 -40.66 -7.91
C PRO A 1161 -12.85 -41.79 -7.09
N GLN A 1162 -12.13 -42.89 -6.92
CA GLN A 1162 -12.48 -43.90 -5.91
C GLN A 1162 -12.33 -43.25 -4.53
N PRO A 1163 -13.29 -43.42 -3.60
CA PRO A 1163 -13.16 -42.88 -2.24
C PRO A 1163 -11.91 -43.46 -1.57
N PHE A 1164 -11.14 -42.60 -0.87
CA PHE A 1164 -10.11 -43.08 0.04
C PHE A 1164 -10.79 -43.92 1.14
N GLU A 1165 -10.54 -45.23 1.14
CA GLU A 1165 -10.96 -46.09 2.25
C GLU A 1165 -10.16 -45.69 3.50
N VAL A 1166 -10.82 -45.04 4.46
CA VAL A 1166 -10.34 -44.97 5.83
C VAL A 1166 -10.49 -46.36 6.43
N THR A 1167 -9.41 -47.14 6.42
CA THR A 1167 -9.38 -48.43 7.13
C THR A 1167 -9.38 -48.18 8.65
N PRO A 1168 -10.33 -48.75 9.41
CA PRO A 1168 -10.26 -48.71 10.87
C PRO A 1168 -9.03 -49.50 11.33
N PRO A 1169 -8.33 -49.07 12.41
CA PRO A 1169 -7.22 -49.84 12.94
C PRO A 1169 -7.71 -51.23 13.39
N LEU A 1170 -6.99 -52.26 12.95
CA LEU A 1170 -7.16 -53.63 13.42
C LEU A 1170 -7.04 -53.66 14.95
N LEU A 1171 -8.16 -53.94 15.62
CA LEU A 1171 -8.18 -54.39 17.01
C LEU A 1171 -7.39 -55.71 17.09
N GLY A 1172 -6.11 -55.60 17.45
CA GLY A 1172 -5.32 -56.75 17.89
C GLY A 1172 -5.79 -57.19 19.27
N ASP A 1173 -6.24 -58.44 19.36
CA ASP A 1173 -6.56 -59.13 20.61
C ASP A 1173 -5.39 -59.01 21.61
N PHE A 1174 -5.53 -58.13 22.61
CA PHE A 1174 -4.70 -58.16 23.81
C PHE A 1174 -5.33 -59.11 24.82
N ASN A 1175 -4.71 -60.28 24.93
CA ASN A 1175 -5.07 -61.34 25.85
C ASN A 1175 -4.73 -60.93 27.29
N TYR A 1176 -5.75 -60.87 28.14
CA TYR A 1176 -5.67 -60.49 29.54
C TYR A 1176 -5.18 -61.67 30.38
N ASN A 1177 -3.89 -62.00 30.32
CA ASN A 1177 -3.18 -62.85 31.28
C ASN A 1177 -1.69 -62.83 30.94
N ASP A 1178 -0.90 -61.94 31.56
CA ASP A 1178 0.38 -62.35 32.13
C ASP A 1178 1.03 -61.26 33.00
N VAL A 1179 1.23 -61.66 34.27
CA VAL A 1179 2.36 -61.35 35.16
C VAL A 1179 2.31 -60.06 35.99
N ILE A 1180 1.78 -60.27 37.20
CA ILE A 1180 2.31 -59.80 38.48
C ILE A 1180 3.83 -60.04 38.56
N ALA A 1181 4.62 -58.98 38.78
CA ALA A 1181 5.82 -58.94 39.65
C ALA A 1181 6.30 -57.49 39.82
#